data_AF-A0ABD0YUR3-F1
#
_entry.id   AF-A0ABD0YUR3-F1
#
_cell.length_a   1.000
_cell.length_b   1.000
_cell.length_c   1.000
_cell.angle_alpha   90.00
_cell.angle_beta   90.00
_cell.angle_gamma   90.00
#
_symmetry.space_group_name_H-M   'P 1'
#
loop_
_entity.id
_entity.type
_entity.pdbx_description
1 polymer ?
#
loop_
_entity_poly.entity_id
_entity_poly.type
_entity_poly.pdbx_seq_one_letter_code
_entity_poly.pdbx_strand_id
1 'polypeptide(L)'
;MLRTFYEASLNSVSARNRRTVSEEQNILKCFCTNNCDVEDQIFCSDCCTYQHKLCVGIDDDYEDEGDYACPHCLTKREPIKSRATFIISPTSIVNQWECEIKKHIKAPDFKVFIYNGVKGNAYIQPRVLASYDVVITTYAVLCTELNYANGTSQSDRKLRHAKRFYSVTSPLTCISWWRICLDEAQMVESYQTKTAMMAQELKAKYRWAVSGTPIQKSINDLFGLIQFLKIQNFDSQRVWLDLIKNKEDLYRFVANILWRSCKKDILHMLGVPKQSVIHHWLRFSPVEGYFYQRTHNECAYHFRLKLARFDDLNITLKNLDRNVVNRLLNPLLKLRQACTHPQAVRGKFLKFKHTLTMDELLTAMVAKAKLDVDGSLREYVSHLNGIAGLHIILQNWPEAVSHYRRVLQLNHDYNDLPSVKVHKMVHALHNLAEVLENNKNAGIAPTLRDDKLREDVEALEQAYIKRYETAVLSAKEYLAKLQATISLLCDGGTLGFSNWWVDIINWVEDPDELLHRITVHLDDNLIPGQVSLSSKLRSLPAVHIELATWLANVDKARIDAIEALRLLELRPLSDIAEAALNCHLRQKKSKSLNFRRQRCQICKCEAVLLRYEVIIFSINKKNILEESDDEDPISPKGDNKIVEELKSTTILKSKKEGSWKPSQTERILQGTFDTSIN
;
A
#
# COMPACT_ATOMS: atom_id res chain seq x y z
N MET A 1 -47.80 2.88 -49.27
CA MET A 1 -46.69 3.81 -49.01
C MET A 1 -45.99 3.54 -47.67
N LEU A 2 -46.69 3.50 -46.52
CA LEU A 2 -46.10 3.11 -45.23
C LEU A 2 -45.76 1.61 -45.12
N ARG A 3 -46.60 0.73 -45.68
CA ARG A 3 -46.38 -0.72 -45.68
C ARG A 3 -45.16 -1.12 -46.53
N THR A 4 -45.00 -0.49 -47.68
CA THR A 4 -43.85 -0.63 -48.59
C THR A 4 -42.55 -0.09 -47.98
N PHE A 5 -42.62 0.98 -47.16
CA PHE A 5 -41.46 1.48 -46.41
C PHE A 5 -41.07 0.53 -45.26
N TYR A 6 -42.05 -0.05 -44.58
CA TYR A 6 -41.84 -1.02 -43.50
C TYR A 6 -41.27 -2.35 -44.01
N GLU A 7 -41.77 -2.85 -45.14
CA GLU A 7 -41.27 -4.07 -45.79
C GLU A 7 -39.87 -3.85 -46.41
N ALA A 8 -39.58 -2.67 -46.98
CA ALA A 8 -38.24 -2.30 -47.44
C ALA A 8 -37.24 -2.15 -46.28
N SER A 9 -37.69 -1.68 -45.12
CA SER A 9 -36.87 -1.56 -43.91
C SER A 9 -36.63 -2.91 -43.21
N LEU A 10 -37.57 -3.85 -43.31
CA LEU A 10 -37.38 -5.23 -42.83
C LEU A 10 -36.42 -6.02 -43.73
N ASN A 11 -36.47 -5.78 -45.05
CA ASN A 11 -35.52 -6.38 -46.00
C ASN A 11 -34.10 -5.80 -45.91
N SER A 12 -33.93 -4.60 -45.35
CA SER A 12 -32.59 -4.01 -45.14
C SER A 12 -31.98 -4.35 -43.76
N VAL A 13 -32.76 -4.91 -42.83
CA VAL A 13 -32.33 -5.22 -41.46
C VAL A 13 -32.28 -6.74 -41.17
N SER A 14 -32.83 -7.60 -42.03
CA SER A 14 -32.71 -9.05 -41.91
C SER A 14 -31.86 -9.65 -43.02
N ALA A 15 -30.84 -10.40 -42.61
CA ALA A 15 -29.87 -11.12 -43.43
C ALA A 15 -28.76 -10.25 -44.06
N ARG A 16 -27.83 -9.78 -43.20
CA ARG A 16 -26.41 -9.96 -43.58
C ARG A 16 -26.24 -11.46 -43.75
N ASN A 17 -26.12 -11.86 -45.01
CA ASN A 17 -25.89 -13.20 -45.49
C ASN A 17 -25.14 -14.04 -44.45
N ARG A 18 -25.75 -15.16 -44.04
CA ARG A 18 -24.99 -16.36 -43.72
C ARG A 18 -23.97 -16.49 -44.85
N ARG A 19 -22.70 -16.25 -44.54
CA ARG A 19 -21.61 -16.71 -45.40
C ARG A 19 -21.95 -18.16 -45.71
N THR A 20 -22.05 -18.44 -46.99
CA THR A 20 -22.02 -19.77 -47.55
C THR A 20 -20.96 -20.57 -46.80
N VAL A 21 -21.41 -21.67 -46.20
CA VAL A 21 -20.57 -22.67 -45.56
C VAL A 21 -19.75 -23.31 -46.67
N SER A 22 -18.56 -22.76 -46.90
CA SER A 22 -17.47 -23.40 -47.63
C SER A 22 -16.21 -22.59 -47.40
N GLU A 23 -15.70 -22.65 -46.18
CA GLU A 23 -14.30 -22.41 -45.82
C GLU A 23 -14.19 -22.82 -44.35
N GLU A 24 -13.47 -23.90 -44.11
CA GLU A 24 -13.10 -24.40 -42.78
C GLU A 24 -12.29 -23.30 -42.06
N GLN A 25 -12.98 -22.37 -41.41
CA GLN A 25 -12.31 -21.32 -40.64
C GLN A 25 -11.71 -21.97 -39.40
N ASN A 26 -10.38 -22.07 -39.36
CA ASN A 26 -9.60 -22.45 -38.18
C ASN A 26 -9.94 -21.52 -37.00
N ILE A 27 -10.90 -21.91 -36.15
CA ILE A 27 -11.26 -21.15 -34.94
C ILE A 27 -10.23 -21.50 -33.85
N LEU A 28 -9.17 -20.68 -33.76
CA LEU A 28 -8.18 -20.74 -32.67
C LEU A 28 -8.83 -20.31 -31.35
N LYS A 29 -8.92 -21.22 -30.37
CA LYS A 29 -9.46 -20.99 -29.02
C LYS A 29 -8.45 -21.41 -27.95
N CYS A 30 -7.42 -20.57 -27.77
CA CYS A 30 -6.37 -20.79 -26.79
C CYS A 30 -6.57 -19.98 -25.50
N PHE A 31 -5.80 -20.30 -24.45
CA PHE A 31 -5.76 -19.58 -23.18
C PHE A 31 -4.87 -18.34 -23.19
N CYS A 32 -3.96 -18.23 -24.17
CA CYS A 32 -3.05 -17.10 -24.32
C CYS A 32 -3.60 -16.04 -25.30
N THR A 33 -3.00 -14.85 -25.26
CA THR A 33 -3.35 -13.70 -26.12
C THR A 33 -2.52 -13.61 -27.40
N ASN A 34 -1.56 -14.52 -27.60
CA ASN A 34 -0.64 -14.48 -28.72
C ASN A 34 -1.30 -15.09 -29.96
N ASN A 35 -1.20 -14.43 -31.10
CA ASN A 35 -1.46 -15.05 -32.40
C ASN A 35 -0.12 -15.62 -32.88
N CYS A 36 0.17 -16.87 -32.55
CA CYS A 36 1.37 -17.57 -33.04
C CYS A 36 1.11 -18.15 -34.44
N ASP A 37 2.18 -18.52 -35.14
CA ASP A 37 2.17 -19.12 -36.47
C ASP A 37 1.31 -20.39 -36.54
N VAL A 38 0.82 -20.73 -37.74
CA VAL A 38 -0.11 -21.85 -37.98
C VAL A 38 0.53 -23.21 -37.64
N GLU A 39 1.86 -23.30 -37.67
CA GLU A 39 2.64 -24.53 -37.41
C GLU A 39 2.67 -24.95 -35.91
N ASP A 40 2.35 -24.03 -35.00
CA ASP A 40 2.32 -24.25 -33.55
C ASP A 40 0.93 -24.60 -33.00
N GLN A 41 0.00 -25.01 -33.86
CA GLN A 41 -1.38 -25.30 -33.51
C GLN A 41 -1.67 -26.80 -33.45
N ILE A 42 -2.52 -27.20 -32.50
CA ILE A 42 -3.06 -28.56 -32.39
C ILE A 42 -4.58 -28.56 -32.47
N PHE A 43 -5.14 -29.53 -33.19
CA PHE A 43 -6.56 -29.68 -33.44
C PHE A 43 -7.23 -30.61 -32.42
N CYS A 44 -8.25 -30.12 -31.72
CA CYS A 44 -9.07 -30.94 -30.82
C CYS A 44 -10.15 -31.71 -31.58
N SER A 45 -10.14 -33.04 -31.49
CA SER A 45 -11.10 -33.93 -32.15
C SER A 45 -12.55 -33.76 -31.68
N ASP A 46 -12.75 -33.32 -30.44
CA ASP A 46 -14.09 -33.28 -29.82
C ASP A 46 -14.86 -31.99 -30.08
N CYS A 47 -14.16 -30.85 -30.09
CA CYS A 47 -14.80 -29.54 -30.26
C CYS A 47 -14.38 -28.83 -31.55
N CYS A 48 -13.59 -29.48 -32.39
CA CYS A 48 -13.12 -29.00 -33.69
C CYS A 48 -12.51 -27.60 -33.65
N THR A 49 -11.72 -27.30 -32.62
CA THR A 49 -11.05 -26.00 -32.42
C THR A 49 -9.55 -26.17 -32.27
N TYR A 50 -8.80 -25.18 -32.72
CA TYR A 50 -7.34 -25.16 -32.61
C TYR A 50 -6.87 -24.53 -31.30
N GLN A 51 -5.75 -25.01 -30.76
CA GLN A 51 -5.06 -24.44 -29.59
C GLN A 51 -3.56 -24.41 -29.85
N HIS A 52 -2.80 -23.56 -29.18
CA HIS A 52 -1.33 -23.59 -29.30
C HIS A 52 -0.75 -24.80 -28.56
N LYS A 53 0.12 -25.58 -29.21
CA LYS A 53 0.80 -26.77 -28.65
C LYS A 53 1.46 -26.49 -27.31
N LEU A 54 2.27 -25.43 -27.24
CA LEU A 54 2.94 -25.00 -26.00
C LEU A 54 1.94 -24.69 -24.87
N CYS A 55 0.84 -23.99 -25.17
CA CYS A 55 -0.15 -23.59 -24.17
C CYS A 55 -0.92 -24.77 -23.57
N VAL A 56 -0.93 -25.91 -24.25
CA VAL A 56 -1.53 -27.16 -23.79
C VAL A 56 -0.47 -28.16 -23.33
N GLY A 57 0.81 -27.75 -23.23
CA GLY A 57 1.89 -28.60 -22.74
C GLY A 57 2.25 -29.75 -23.66
N ILE A 58 2.15 -29.54 -24.97
CA ILE A 58 2.56 -30.49 -26.00
C ILE A 58 3.85 -29.93 -26.62
N ASP A 59 4.89 -30.74 -26.59
CA ASP A 59 6.18 -30.54 -27.25
C ASP A 59 6.21 -31.24 -28.62
N ASP A 60 7.23 -30.95 -29.44
CA ASP A 60 7.37 -31.53 -30.78
C ASP A 60 7.69 -33.05 -30.75
N ASP A 61 8.08 -33.58 -29.58
CA ASP A 61 8.34 -35.00 -29.33
C ASP A 61 7.08 -35.79 -28.89
N TYR A 62 5.88 -35.18 -28.95
CA TYR A 62 4.63 -35.82 -28.56
C TYR A 62 4.18 -36.88 -29.59
N GLU A 63 4.70 -38.10 -29.45
CA GLU A 63 4.27 -39.28 -30.19
C GLU A 63 3.10 -39.97 -29.46
N ASP A 64 1.86 -39.56 -29.75
CA ASP A 64 0.66 -40.25 -29.26
C ASP A 64 -0.21 -40.67 -30.44
N GLU A 65 -0.53 -41.95 -30.55
CA GLU A 65 -1.35 -42.55 -31.62
C GLU A 65 -2.85 -42.22 -31.50
N GLY A 66 -3.25 -41.41 -30.50
CA GLY A 66 -4.65 -41.10 -30.20
C GLY A 66 -5.08 -39.67 -30.47
N ASP A 67 -6.37 -39.50 -30.80
CA ASP A 67 -6.99 -38.18 -31.01
C ASP A 67 -6.83 -37.23 -29.80
N TYR A 68 -6.23 -36.06 -30.04
CA TYR A 68 -6.07 -35.00 -29.04
C TYR A 68 -7.42 -34.40 -28.62
N ALA A 69 -7.61 -34.25 -27.31
CA ALA A 69 -8.75 -33.55 -26.73
C ALA A 69 -8.28 -32.39 -25.86
N CYS A 70 -8.91 -31.22 -26.04
CA CYS A 70 -8.59 -30.03 -25.27
C CYS A 70 -8.94 -30.20 -23.77
N PRO A 71 -8.33 -29.40 -22.87
CA PRO A 71 -8.56 -29.50 -21.42
C PRO A 71 -10.03 -29.47 -20.99
N HIS A 72 -10.89 -28.74 -21.70
CA HIS A 72 -12.33 -28.69 -21.40
C HIS A 72 -13.08 -29.95 -21.88
N CYS A 73 -12.74 -30.49 -23.05
CA CYS A 73 -13.32 -31.73 -23.53
C CYS A 73 -12.87 -32.91 -22.66
N LEU A 74 -11.63 -32.90 -22.19
CA LEU A 74 -11.12 -33.88 -21.21
C LEU A 74 -11.93 -33.91 -19.92
N THR A 75 -12.45 -32.78 -19.43
CA THR A 75 -13.33 -32.79 -18.23
C THR A 75 -14.69 -33.46 -18.47
N LYS A 76 -15.13 -33.58 -19.73
CA LYS A 76 -16.39 -34.24 -20.12
C LYS A 76 -16.21 -35.72 -20.43
N ARG A 77 -14.97 -36.14 -20.75
CA ARG A 77 -14.62 -37.55 -20.96
C ARG A 77 -14.57 -38.30 -19.63
N GLU A 78 -14.59 -39.62 -19.71
CA GLU A 78 -14.29 -40.43 -18.53
C GLU A 78 -12.85 -40.15 -18.03
N PRO A 79 -12.64 -40.01 -16.71
CA PRO A 79 -11.32 -39.76 -16.17
C PRO A 79 -10.33 -40.87 -16.52
N ILE A 80 -9.11 -40.47 -16.87
CA ILE A 80 -8.03 -41.37 -17.24
C ILE A 80 -7.62 -42.19 -16.02
N LYS A 81 -7.70 -43.51 -16.11
CA LYS A 81 -7.28 -44.41 -15.03
C LYS A 81 -5.75 -44.38 -14.92
N SER A 82 -5.25 -44.02 -13.74
CA SER A 82 -3.81 -43.99 -13.46
C SER A 82 -3.44 -45.03 -12.40
N ARG A 83 -2.22 -45.57 -12.50
CA ARG A 83 -1.58 -46.39 -11.46
C ARG A 83 -0.87 -45.54 -10.39
N ALA A 84 -0.84 -44.22 -10.57
CA ALA A 84 -0.09 -43.30 -9.74
C ALA A 84 -0.65 -43.17 -8.31
N THR A 85 0.26 -43.00 -7.35
CA THR A 85 -0.05 -42.51 -6.01
C THR A 85 0.11 -40.98 -5.98
N PHE A 86 -0.98 -40.29 -5.66
CA PHE A 86 -1.01 -38.83 -5.50
C PHE A 86 -0.81 -38.43 -4.04
N ILE A 87 0.29 -37.74 -3.73
CA ILE A 87 0.65 -37.33 -2.37
C ILE A 87 0.45 -35.81 -2.25
N ILE A 88 -0.31 -35.39 -1.24
CA ILE A 88 -0.52 -33.99 -0.90
C ILE A 88 0.18 -33.73 0.44
N SER A 89 1.16 -32.83 0.46
CA SER A 89 1.96 -32.53 1.65
C SER A 89 2.11 -31.02 1.90
N PRO A 90 2.54 -30.60 3.10
CA PRO A 90 3.02 -29.24 3.33
C PRO A 90 4.22 -28.89 2.43
N THR A 91 4.30 -27.63 2.00
CA THR A 91 5.38 -27.15 1.12
C THR A 91 6.78 -27.40 1.69
N SER A 92 6.93 -27.40 3.01
CA SER A 92 8.21 -27.60 3.69
C SER A 92 8.79 -29.01 3.54
N ILE A 93 7.98 -30.02 3.22
CA ILE A 93 8.42 -31.44 3.23
C ILE A 93 8.32 -32.12 1.85
N VAL A 94 7.97 -31.40 0.79
CA VAL A 94 7.88 -31.97 -0.58
C VAL A 94 9.21 -32.59 -1.02
N ASN A 95 10.31 -31.86 -0.85
CA ASN A 95 11.64 -32.35 -1.21
C ASN A 95 12.08 -33.51 -0.31
N GLN A 96 11.65 -33.52 0.95
CA GLN A 96 11.90 -34.64 1.85
C GLN A 96 11.19 -35.90 1.34
N TRP A 97 9.94 -35.80 0.89
CA TRP A 97 9.23 -36.92 0.27
C TRP A 97 9.98 -37.46 -0.97
N GLU A 98 10.43 -36.57 -1.86
CA GLU A 98 11.21 -36.98 -3.04
C GLU A 98 12.50 -37.71 -2.64
N CYS A 99 13.24 -37.18 -1.67
CA CYS A 99 14.46 -37.81 -1.15
C CYS A 99 14.20 -39.18 -0.52
N GLU A 100 13.17 -39.30 0.32
CA GLU A 100 12.83 -40.57 0.98
C GLU A 100 12.35 -41.62 -0.03
N ILE A 101 11.58 -41.22 -1.04
CA ILE A 101 11.19 -42.13 -2.13
C ILE A 101 12.42 -42.63 -2.89
N LYS A 102 13.32 -41.72 -3.31
CA LYS A 102 14.56 -42.10 -4.02
C LYS A 102 15.49 -42.98 -3.19
N LYS A 103 15.53 -42.77 -1.88
CA LYS A 103 16.35 -43.54 -0.94
C LYS A 103 15.83 -44.96 -0.74
N HIS A 104 14.50 -45.13 -0.65
CA HIS A 104 13.88 -46.39 -0.29
C HIS A 104 13.44 -47.24 -1.50
N ILE A 105 13.25 -46.63 -2.67
CA ILE A 105 12.88 -47.34 -3.90
C ILE A 105 14.10 -47.45 -4.81
N LYS A 106 14.58 -48.68 -5.01
CA LYS A 106 15.76 -48.99 -5.84
C LYS A 106 15.42 -49.37 -7.29
N ALA A 107 14.20 -49.11 -7.74
CA ALA A 107 13.76 -49.37 -9.12
C ALA A 107 14.16 -48.20 -10.03
N PRO A 108 14.98 -48.41 -11.07
CA PRO A 108 15.44 -47.34 -11.96
C PRO A 108 14.30 -46.73 -12.79
N ASP A 109 13.25 -47.50 -13.06
CA ASP A 109 12.10 -47.06 -13.87
C ASP A 109 11.00 -46.37 -13.04
N PHE A 110 11.20 -46.16 -11.74
CA PHE A 110 10.18 -45.58 -10.86
C PHE A 110 10.13 -44.06 -11.01
N LYS A 111 9.03 -43.55 -11.58
CA LYS A 111 8.92 -42.13 -11.97
C LYS A 111 8.18 -41.32 -10.90
N VAL A 112 8.85 -40.29 -10.38
CA VAL A 112 8.30 -39.34 -9.41
C VAL A 112 8.20 -37.95 -10.03
N PHE A 113 7.05 -37.29 -9.87
CA PHE A 113 6.83 -35.94 -10.38
C PHE A 113 6.31 -34.99 -9.31
N ILE A 114 6.87 -33.77 -9.26
CA ILE A 114 6.39 -32.71 -8.37
C ILE A 114 5.49 -31.76 -9.17
N TYR A 115 4.19 -31.81 -8.89
CA TYR A 115 3.20 -30.98 -9.51
C TYR A 115 3.12 -29.60 -8.85
N ASN A 116 3.40 -28.56 -9.63
CA ASN A 116 3.48 -27.17 -9.16
C ASN A 116 2.24 -26.32 -9.51
N GLY A 117 1.15 -26.96 -9.93
CA GLY A 117 -0.08 -26.27 -10.35
C GLY A 117 -0.06 -25.81 -11.80
N VAL A 118 -1.23 -25.44 -12.32
CA VAL A 118 -1.39 -24.79 -13.62
C VAL A 118 -0.72 -23.40 -13.58
N LYS A 119 0.30 -23.20 -14.42
CA LYS A 119 1.03 -21.92 -14.53
C LYS A 119 0.98 -21.39 -15.96
N GLY A 120 0.06 -20.46 -16.24
CA GLY A 120 0.02 -19.75 -17.53
C GLY A 120 0.13 -20.67 -18.74
N ASN A 121 1.15 -20.45 -19.58
CA ASN A 121 1.41 -21.22 -20.81
C ASN A 121 1.95 -22.65 -20.58
N ALA A 122 2.08 -23.14 -19.35
CA ALA A 122 2.59 -24.47 -19.03
C ALA A 122 1.49 -25.36 -18.41
N TYR A 123 0.49 -25.72 -19.22
CA TYR A 123 -0.44 -26.79 -18.87
C TYR A 123 0.28 -28.14 -18.93
N ILE A 124 -0.12 -29.12 -18.11
CA ILE A 124 0.43 -30.48 -18.18
C ILE A 124 -0.71 -31.42 -18.54
N GLN A 125 -0.52 -32.20 -19.60
CA GLN A 125 -1.53 -33.14 -20.05
C GLN A 125 -1.85 -34.20 -18.99
N PRO A 126 -3.14 -34.50 -18.74
CA PRO A 126 -3.53 -35.53 -17.78
C PRO A 126 -2.92 -36.92 -18.06
N ARG A 127 -2.69 -37.28 -19.33
CA ARG A 127 -2.00 -38.53 -19.72
C ARG A 127 -0.57 -38.58 -19.21
N VAL A 128 0.17 -37.48 -19.35
CA VAL A 128 1.56 -37.37 -18.87
C VAL A 128 1.59 -37.54 -17.36
N LEU A 129 0.73 -36.84 -16.61
CA LEU A 129 0.62 -37.00 -15.16
C LEU A 129 0.21 -38.42 -14.75
N ALA A 130 -0.68 -39.06 -15.51
CA ALA A 130 -1.14 -40.42 -15.24
C ALA A 130 -0.05 -41.48 -15.50
N SER A 131 1.00 -41.16 -16.27
CA SER A 131 2.10 -42.07 -16.59
C SER A 131 3.13 -42.23 -15.46
N TYR A 132 3.17 -41.29 -14.52
CA TYR A 132 4.07 -41.36 -13.35
C TYR A 132 3.59 -42.38 -12.31
N ASP A 133 4.50 -42.87 -11.47
CA ASP A 133 4.17 -43.79 -10.37
C ASP A 133 3.78 -43.02 -9.11
N VAL A 134 4.41 -41.86 -8.88
CA VAL A 134 4.09 -40.96 -7.78
C VAL A 134 4.04 -39.52 -8.28
N VAL A 135 2.96 -38.82 -7.92
CA VAL A 135 2.82 -37.39 -8.16
C VAL A 135 2.64 -36.69 -6.82
N ILE A 136 3.51 -35.74 -6.51
CA ILE A 136 3.53 -35.00 -5.24
C ILE A 136 3.06 -33.57 -5.50
N THR A 137 2.17 -33.05 -4.68
CA THR A 137 1.74 -31.66 -4.71
C THR A 137 1.69 -31.06 -3.30
N THR A 138 1.45 -29.75 -3.22
CA THR A 138 1.28 -29.03 -1.96
C THR A 138 -0.16 -28.65 -1.70
N TYR A 139 -0.52 -28.49 -0.42
CA TYR A 139 -1.81 -27.90 -0.03
C TYR A 139 -2.06 -26.51 -0.62
N ALA A 140 -0.99 -25.71 -0.80
CA ALA A 140 -1.08 -24.38 -1.41
C ALA A 140 -1.47 -24.47 -2.90
N VAL A 141 -0.81 -25.37 -3.64
CA VAL A 141 -1.14 -25.63 -5.06
C VAL A 141 -2.57 -26.19 -5.17
N LEU A 142 -2.95 -27.14 -4.32
CA LEU A 142 -4.28 -27.72 -4.35
C LEU A 142 -5.39 -26.69 -4.08
N CYS A 143 -5.12 -25.70 -3.22
CA CYS A 143 -6.03 -24.58 -2.96
C CYS A 143 -6.23 -23.70 -4.21
N THR A 144 -5.15 -23.45 -4.97
CA THR A 144 -5.24 -22.68 -6.22
C THR A 144 -5.89 -23.47 -7.35
N GLU A 145 -5.71 -24.80 -7.37
CA GLU A 145 -6.28 -25.71 -8.37
C GLU A 145 -7.81 -25.75 -8.36
N LEU A 146 -8.45 -25.54 -7.19
CA LEU A 146 -9.91 -25.48 -7.10
C LEU A 146 -10.52 -24.44 -8.05
N ASN A 147 -9.81 -23.33 -8.27
CA ASN A 147 -10.28 -22.26 -9.17
C ASN A 147 -10.38 -22.74 -10.63
N TYR A 148 -9.61 -23.78 -11.01
CA TYR A 148 -9.61 -24.40 -12.33
C TYR A 148 -10.49 -25.66 -12.40
N ALA A 149 -10.81 -26.30 -11.27
CA ALA A 149 -11.72 -27.45 -11.23
C ALA A 149 -13.18 -27.05 -11.45
N ASN A 150 -13.61 -25.94 -10.83
CA ASN A 150 -14.97 -25.44 -10.97
C ASN A 150 -15.08 -24.49 -12.17
N GLY A 151 -15.40 -25.03 -13.34
CA GLY A 151 -15.89 -24.22 -14.48
C GLY A 151 -17.19 -23.43 -14.19
N THR A 152 -17.72 -23.54 -12.97
CA THR A 152 -19.07 -23.14 -12.52
C THR A 152 -19.09 -22.33 -11.21
N SER A 153 -18.00 -21.63 -10.85
CA SER A 153 -18.04 -20.61 -9.79
C SER A 153 -17.64 -19.21 -10.27
N GLN A 154 -18.19 -18.81 -11.41
CA GLN A 154 -18.81 -17.50 -11.48
C GLN A 154 -20.27 -17.74 -11.86
N SER A 155 -21.18 -17.24 -11.02
CA SER A 155 -22.61 -17.09 -11.31
C SER A 155 -22.93 -17.03 -12.81
N ASP A 156 -24.07 -17.57 -13.20
CA ASP A 156 -24.86 -17.20 -14.38
C ASP A 156 -25.24 -15.70 -14.40
N ARG A 157 -24.29 -14.80 -14.15
CA ARG A 157 -24.35 -13.44 -14.64
C ARG A 157 -24.19 -13.58 -16.14
N LYS A 158 -25.31 -13.56 -16.87
CA LYS A 158 -25.33 -13.32 -18.32
C LYS A 158 -24.44 -12.10 -18.58
N LEU A 159 -23.20 -12.34 -18.97
CA LEU A 159 -22.32 -11.27 -19.40
C LEU A 159 -22.99 -10.65 -20.63
N ARG A 160 -23.01 -9.31 -20.69
CA ARG A 160 -23.58 -8.57 -21.85
C ARG A 160 -22.89 -8.92 -23.18
N HIS A 161 -21.70 -9.53 -23.12
CA HIS A 161 -20.92 -10.00 -24.25
C HIS A 161 -20.43 -11.44 -23.99
N ALA A 162 -20.31 -12.24 -25.05
CA ALA A 162 -19.71 -13.57 -24.97
C ALA A 162 -18.27 -13.47 -24.44
N LYS A 163 -17.86 -14.43 -23.60
CA LYS A 163 -16.48 -14.48 -23.09
C LYS A 163 -15.52 -14.59 -24.27
N ARG A 164 -14.58 -13.63 -24.38
CA ARG A 164 -13.56 -13.58 -25.44
C ARG A 164 -12.47 -14.66 -25.29
N PHE A 165 -12.35 -15.29 -24.11
CA PHE A 165 -11.25 -16.21 -23.76
C PHE A 165 -11.72 -17.54 -23.19
N TYR A 166 -10.96 -18.60 -23.50
CA TYR A 166 -11.16 -19.96 -22.98
C TYR A 166 -10.59 -20.07 -21.55
N SER A 167 -11.28 -20.72 -20.62
CA SER A 167 -10.81 -20.89 -19.24
C SER A 167 -10.07 -22.22 -19.07
N VAL A 168 -8.85 -22.19 -18.52
CA VAL A 168 -8.08 -23.41 -18.22
C VAL A 168 -8.81 -24.24 -17.16
N THR A 169 -8.92 -25.55 -17.40
CA THR A 169 -9.47 -26.52 -16.45
C THR A 169 -8.34 -27.25 -15.72
N SER A 170 -8.58 -27.70 -14.48
CA SER A 170 -7.55 -28.44 -13.73
C SER A 170 -7.29 -29.81 -14.39
N PRO A 171 -6.02 -30.20 -14.64
CA PRO A 171 -5.71 -31.53 -15.16
C PRO A 171 -5.97 -32.63 -14.11
N LEU A 172 -5.93 -32.29 -12.81
CA LEU A 172 -6.03 -33.25 -11.72
C LEU A 172 -7.42 -33.92 -11.62
N THR A 173 -8.49 -33.23 -12.03
CA THR A 173 -9.87 -33.74 -12.00
C THR A 173 -10.15 -34.71 -13.16
N CYS A 174 -9.31 -34.68 -14.21
CA CYS A 174 -9.41 -35.55 -15.37
C CYS A 174 -8.74 -36.92 -15.17
N ILE A 175 -8.17 -37.16 -13.99
CA ILE A 175 -7.43 -38.39 -13.65
C ILE A 175 -8.17 -39.13 -12.52
N SER A 176 -8.30 -40.44 -12.68
CA SER A 176 -8.70 -41.35 -11.60
C SER A 176 -7.46 -41.99 -11.00
N TRP A 177 -7.05 -41.49 -9.84
CA TRP A 177 -5.83 -41.89 -9.16
C TRP A 177 -5.95 -43.28 -8.53
N TRP A 178 -4.86 -44.04 -8.48
CA TRP A 178 -4.88 -45.32 -7.78
C TRP A 178 -4.99 -45.09 -6.27
N ARG A 179 -4.23 -44.15 -5.73
CA ARG A 179 -4.28 -43.76 -4.31
C ARG A 179 -4.06 -42.27 -4.14
N ILE A 180 -4.81 -41.64 -3.23
CA ILE A 180 -4.53 -40.30 -2.72
C ILE A 180 -4.07 -40.40 -1.26
N CYS A 181 -2.98 -39.75 -0.92
CA CYS A 181 -2.43 -39.66 0.43
C CYS A 181 -2.39 -38.20 0.88
N LEU A 182 -3.08 -37.87 1.97
CA LEU A 182 -2.91 -36.60 2.69
C LEU A 182 -1.86 -36.80 3.77
N ASP A 183 -0.77 -36.06 3.71
CA ASP A 183 0.22 -36.01 4.77
C ASP A 183 0.02 -34.75 5.64
N GLU A 184 0.14 -34.90 6.95
CA GLU A 184 -0.34 -33.91 7.93
C GLU A 184 -1.80 -33.50 7.69
N ALA A 185 -2.69 -34.51 7.62
CA ALA A 185 -4.09 -34.36 7.23
C ALA A 185 -4.89 -33.34 8.08
N GLN A 186 -4.40 -32.94 9.26
CA GLN A 186 -4.95 -31.81 10.01
C GLN A 186 -4.94 -30.48 9.24
N MET A 187 -4.14 -30.36 8.17
CA MET A 187 -4.18 -29.22 7.26
C MET A 187 -5.50 -29.11 6.46
N VAL A 188 -6.33 -30.17 6.46
CA VAL A 188 -7.62 -30.28 5.74
C VAL A 188 -8.80 -30.43 6.72
N GLU A 189 -8.62 -29.97 7.97
CA GLU A 189 -9.59 -30.08 9.09
C GLU A 189 -11.02 -29.66 8.76
N SER A 190 -11.19 -28.56 8.01
CA SER A 190 -12.51 -28.00 7.72
C SER A 190 -12.92 -28.32 6.29
N TYR A 191 -14.04 -29.05 6.16
CA TYR A 191 -14.66 -29.39 4.88
C TYR A 191 -14.97 -28.17 4.00
N GLN A 192 -15.08 -26.98 4.60
CA GLN A 192 -15.37 -25.73 3.89
C GLN A 192 -14.12 -25.08 3.28
N THR A 193 -12.92 -25.55 3.63
CA THR A 193 -11.69 -24.98 3.05
C THR A 193 -11.58 -25.33 1.58
N LYS A 194 -11.07 -24.42 0.77
CA LYS A 194 -10.85 -24.65 -0.68
C LYS A 194 -10.02 -25.90 -0.93
N THR A 195 -9.02 -26.14 -0.08
CA THR A 195 -8.17 -27.33 -0.12
C THR A 195 -8.97 -28.61 0.13
N ALA A 196 -9.87 -28.64 1.12
CA ALA A 196 -10.74 -29.78 1.39
C ALA A 196 -11.72 -30.03 0.23
N MET A 197 -12.33 -28.97 -0.30
CA MET A 197 -13.22 -29.07 -1.46
C MET A 197 -12.49 -29.69 -2.66
N MET A 198 -11.29 -29.20 -2.99
CA MET A 198 -10.52 -29.76 -4.11
C MET A 198 -10.14 -31.22 -3.87
N ALA A 199 -9.68 -31.57 -2.65
CA ALA A 199 -9.34 -32.95 -2.30
C ALA A 199 -10.55 -33.92 -2.38
N GLN A 200 -11.77 -33.40 -2.17
CA GLN A 200 -13.02 -34.16 -2.32
C GLN A 200 -13.43 -34.35 -3.78
N GLU A 201 -13.15 -33.38 -4.67
CA GLU A 201 -13.43 -33.44 -6.12
C GLU A 201 -12.54 -34.44 -6.85
N LEU A 202 -11.32 -34.68 -6.37
CA LEU A 202 -10.40 -35.65 -6.96
C LEU A 202 -10.96 -37.07 -6.90
N LYS A 203 -10.79 -37.84 -7.98
CA LYS A 203 -11.25 -39.23 -8.06
C LYS A 203 -10.11 -40.19 -7.73
N ALA A 204 -10.36 -41.16 -6.85
CA ALA A 204 -9.36 -42.17 -6.49
C ALA A 204 -9.97 -43.48 -5.99
N LYS A 205 -9.24 -44.59 -6.17
CA LYS A 205 -9.62 -45.91 -5.65
C LYS A 205 -9.32 -46.06 -4.15
N TYR A 206 -8.14 -45.66 -3.71
CA TYR A 206 -7.73 -45.71 -2.29
C TYR A 206 -7.46 -44.31 -1.75
N ARG A 207 -7.82 -44.07 -0.48
CA ARG A 207 -7.60 -42.78 0.19
C ARG A 207 -6.99 -42.99 1.55
N TRP A 208 -5.90 -42.28 1.81
CA TRP A 208 -5.14 -42.35 3.05
C TRP A 208 -5.01 -40.95 3.64
N ALA A 209 -5.18 -40.85 4.95
CA ALA A 209 -4.92 -39.64 5.72
C ALA A 209 -3.91 -39.97 6.81
N VAL A 210 -2.75 -39.35 6.74
CA VAL A 210 -1.63 -39.51 7.68
C VAL A 210 -1.54 -38.22 8.49
N SER A 211 -1.58 -38.33 9.82
CA SER A 211 -1.54 -37.18 10.72
C SER A 211 -1.04 -37.60 12.09
N GLY A 212 -0.16 -36.79 12.69
CA GLY A 212 0.22 -36.96 14.10
C GLY A 212 -0.88 -36.52 15.07
N THR A 213 -1.75 -35.60 14.66
CA THR A 213 -2.80 -34.99 15.48
C THR A 213 -4.10 -34.82 14.68
N PRO A 214 -4.90 -35.89 14.52
CA PRO A 214 -6.13 -35.84 13.69
C PRO A 214 -7.25 -34.98 14.29
N ILE A 215 -7.09 -34.48 15.53
CA ILE A 215 -8.03 -33.60 16.23
C ILE A 215 -7.24 -32.44 16.82
N GLN A 216 -7.50 -31.20 16.38
CA GLN A 216 -6.81 -30.01 16.90
C GLN A 216 -7.76 -29.09 17.68
N LYS A 217 -8.95 -28.81 17.13
CA LYS A 217 -9.89 -27.83 17.68
C LYS A 217 -11.12 -28.50 18.26
N SER A 218 -11.68 -29.47 17.54
CA SER A 218 -12.92 -30.13 17.93
C SER A 218 -13.08 -31.51 17.31
N ILE A 219 -13.99 -32.32 17.85
CA ILE A 219 -14.29 -33.64 17.28
C ILE A 219 -14.76 -33.56 15.82
N ASN A 220 -15.30 -32.43 15.37
CA ASN A 220 -15.75 -32.22 13.99
C ASN A 220 -14.60 -32.21 12.98
N ASP A 221 -13.35 -32.06 13.43
CA ASP A 221 -12.18 -32.17 12.56
C ASP A 221 -12.09 -33.58 11.93
N LEU A 222 -12.54 -34.62 12.66
CA LEU A 222 -12.64 -36.00 12.14
C LEU A 222 -13.67 -36.12 11.02
N PHE A 223 -14.76 -35.34 11.07
CA PHE A 223 -15.79 -35.39 10.04
C PHE A 223 -15.24 -34.98 8.68
N GLY A 224 -14.41 -33.93 8.62
CA GLY A 224 -13.76 -33.51 7.38
C GLY A 224 -12.90 -34.62 6.76
N LEU A 225 -12.19 -35.38 7.59
CA LEU A 225 -11.39 -36.53 7.15
C LEU A 225 -12.26 -37.70 6.68
N ILE A 226 -13.35 -38.02 7.37
CA ILE A 226 -14.32 -39.05 6.96
C ILE A 226 -14.92 -38.73 5.60
N GLN A 227 -15.27 -37.46 5.38
CA GLN A 227 -15.79 -36.95 4.11
C GLN A 227 -14.78 -37.10 2.98
N PHE A 228 -13.50 -36.79 3.26
CA PHE A 228 -12.41 -37.02 2.31
C PHE A 228 -12.23 -38.51 1.99
N LEU A 229 -12.27 -39.39 2.99
CA LEU A 229 -12.12 -40.84 2.83
C LEU A 229 -13.29 -41.48 2.05
N LYS A 230 -14.41 -40.76 1.85
CA LYS A 230 -15.60 -41.22 1.12
C LYS A 230 -16.19 -42.52 1.71
N ILE A 231 -16.24 -42.59 3.04
CA ILE A 231 -16.82 -43.75 3.74
C ILE A 231 -18.34 -43.73 3.56
N GLN A 232 -18.87 -44.75 2.87
CA GLN A 232 -20.29 -44.87 2.59
C GLN A 232 -21.12 -44.85 3.89
N ASN A 233 -22.30 -44.22 3.82
CA ASN A 233 -23.25 -44.05 4.93
C ASN A 233 -22.84 -43.09 6.05
N PHE A 234 -21.59 -42.63 6.10
CA PHE A 234 -21.09 -41.68 7.12
C PHE A 234 -20.68 -40.31 6.53
N ASP A 235 -20.93 -40.09 5.25
CA ASP A 235 -20.66 -38.83 4.51
C ASP A 235 -21.67 -37.70 4.84
N SER A 236 -22.72 -38.00 5.62
CA SER A 236 -23.76 -37.03 5.99
C SER A 236 -23.55 -36.46 7.38
N GLN A 237 -23.64 -35.12 7.49
CA GLN A 237 -23.50 -34.40 8.75
C GLN A 237 -24.54 -34.85 9.81
N ARG A 238 -25.73 -35.29 9.39
CA ARG A 238 -26.78 -35.77 10.31
C ARG A 238 -26.37 -37.07 10.99
N VAL A 239 -25.90 -38.04 10.19
CA VAL A 239 -25.43 -39.34 10.69
C VAL A 239 -24.22 -39.16 11.60
N TRP A 240 -23.31 -38.24 11.26
CA TRP A 240 -22.17 -37.89 12.10
C TRP A 240 -22.59 -37.33 13.47
N LEU A 241 -23.56 -36.40 13.49
CA LEU A 241 -24.07 -35.83 14.74
C LEU A 241 -24.77 -36.88 15.62
N ASP A 242 -25.46 -37.84 15.01
CA ASP A 242 -26.07 -38.95 15.75
C ASP A 242 -25.02 -39.92 16.29
N LEU A 243 -23.95 -40.21 15.53
CA LEU A 243 -22.82 -41.03 15.98
C LEU A 243 -22.08 -40.41 17.18
N ILE A 244 -21.90 -39.08 17.21
CA ILE A 244 -21.22 -38.40 18.33
C ILE A 244 -22.01 -38.50 19.64
N LYS A 245 -23.35 -38.67 19.60
CA LYS A 245 -24.17 -38.76 20.82
C LYS A 245 -23.82 -40.01 21.64
N ASN A 246 -23.42 -41.11 20.99
CA ASN A 246 -23.02 -42.33 21.65
C ASN A 246 -21.51 -42.60 21.48
N LYS A 247 -20.76 -42.47 22.58
CA LYS A 247 -19.30 -42.64 22.58
C LYS A 247 -18.87 -44.05 22.16
N GLU A 248 -19.62 -45.07 22.52
CA GLU A 248 -19.27 -46.46 22.24
C GLU A 248 -19.34 -46.77 20.73
N ASP A 249 -20.40 -46.28 20.07
CA ASP A 249 -20.56 -46.41 18.62
C ASP A 249 -19.47 -45.64 17.86
N LEU A 250 -19.12 -44.44 18.35
CA LEU A 250 -18.01 -43.65 17.82
C LEU A 250 -16.68 -44.41 17.94
N TYR A 251 -16.38 -45.04 19.08
CA TYR A 251 -15.13 -45.77 19.27
C TYR A 251 -15.03 -47.00 18.37
N ARG A 252 -16.12 -47.77 18.23
CA ARG A 252 -16.16 -48.92 17.30
C ARG A 252 -15.99 -48.49 15.85
N PHE A 253 -16.64 -47.39 15.47
CA PHE A 253 -16.48 -46.81 14.14
C PHE A 253 -15.04 -46.39 13.88
N VAL A 254 -14.45 -45.59 14.78
CA VAL A 254 -13.07 -45.10 14.65
C VAL A 254 -12.06 -46.25 14.65
N ALA A 255 -12.26 -47.29 15.46
CA ALA A 255 -11.36 -48.46 15.51
C ALA A 255 -11.25 -49.21 14.18
N ASN A 256 -12.31 -49.20 13.35
CA ASN A 256 -12.29 -49.85 12.03
C ASN A 256 -11.54 -49.06 10.97
N ILE A 257 -11.33 -47.75 11.17
CA ILE A 257 -10.80 -46.84 10.14
C ILE A 257 -9.47 -46.17 10.53
N LEU A 258 -9.18 -46.07 11.82
CA LEU A 258 -8.02 -45.34 12.35
C LEU A 258 -7.04 -46.30 13.00
N TRP A 259 -5.83 -46.33 12.45
CA TRP A 259 -4.68 -46.94 13.11
C TRP A 259 -3.86 -45.88 13.84
N ARG A 260 -3.67 -46.02 15.16
CA ARG A 260 -2.89 -45.08 15.97
C ARG A 260 -1.90 -45.80 16.88
N SER A 261 -0.62 -45.52 16.69
CA SER A 261 0.45 -45.97 17.59
C SER A 261 0.87 -44.84 18.52
N CYS A 262 0.87 -45.04 19.84
CA CYS A 262 1.28 -43.99 20.78
C CYS A 262 2.78 -44.02 21.04
N LYS A 263 3.36 -42.87 21.41
CA LYS A 263 4.79 -42.78 21.80
C LYS A 263 5.13 -43.79 22.89
N LYS A 264 4.25 -43.99 23.89
CA LYS A 264 4.44 -45.00 24.95
C LYS A 264 4.64 -46.43 24.42
N ASP A 265 4.02 -46.77 23.29
CA ASP A 265 4.05 -48.12 22.71
C ASP A 265 5.33 -48.35 21.90
N ILE A 266 5.96 -47.27 21.40
CA ILE A 266 7.14 -47.33 20.51
C ILE A 266 8.41 -46.80 21.22
N LEU A 267 8.29 -46.16 22.39
CA LEU A 267 9.40 -45.45 23.06
C LEU A 267 10.63 -46.33 23.28
N HIS A 268 10.39 -47.60 23.64
CA HIS A 268 11.44 -48.58 23.90
C HIS A 268 12.21 -48.99 22.63
N MET A 269 11.60 -48.90 21.45
CA MET A 269 12.23 -49.23 20.16
C MET A 269 13.03 -48.07 19.56
N LEU A 270 12.71 -46.83 19.94
CA LEU A 270 13.29 -45.62 19.34
C LEU A 270 14.53 -45.08 20.06
N GLY A 271 14.87 -45.59 21.25
CA GLY A 271 16.03 -45.13 22.02
C GLY A 271 15.97 -43.65 22.43
N VAL A 272 14.78 -43.04 22.48
CA VAL A 272 14.63 -41.60 22.75
C VAL A 272 14.89 -41.30 24.23
N PRO A 273 15.78 -40.34 24.58
CA PRO A 273 16.01 -39.96 25.96
C PRO A 273 14.75 -39.38 26.61
N LYS A 274 14.68 -39.45 27.95
CA LYS A 274 13.58 -38.84 28.70
C LYS A 274 13.57 -37.32 28.42
N GLN A 275 12.38 -36.78 28.13
CA GLN A 275 12.21 -35.35 27.92
C GLN A 275 12.45 -34.60 29.25
N SER A 276 13.38 -33.65 29.25
CA SER A 276 13.60 -32.72 30.37
C SER A 276 13.04 -31.34 30.03
N VAL A 277 12.35 -30.71 30.98
CA VAL A 277 11.91 -29.31 30.87
C VAL A 277 12.79 -28.47 31.78
N ILE A 278 13.53 -27.52 31.19
CA ILE A 278 14.38 -26.58 31.94
C ILE A 278 13.72 -25.22 31.88
N HIS A 279 13.38 -24.66 33.05
CA HIS A 279 12.77 -23.34 33.16
C HIS A 279 13.84 -22.28 33.40
N HIS A 280 13.91 -21.28 32.51
CA HIS A 280 14.78 -20.11 32.68
C HIS A 280 13.94 -18.88 33.06
N TRP A 281 14.14 -18.37 34.27
CA TRP A 281 13.51 -17.14 34.73
C TRP A 281 14.31 -15.93 34.28
N LEU A 282 13.71 -15.09 33.43
CA LEU A 282 14.33 -13.86 32.96
C LEU A 282 13.95 -12.69 33.86
N ARG A 283 14.84 -11.70 33.94
CA ARG A 283 14.60 -10.42 34.61
C ARG A 283 14.62 -9.32 33.56
N PHE A 284 13.71 -8.36 33.68
CA PHE A 284 13.73 -7.19 32.82
C PHE A 284 14.98 -6.34 33.09
N SER A 285 15.57 -5.82 32.02
CA SER A 285 16.48 -4.68 32.13
C SER A 285 15.74 -3.46 32.70
N PRO A 286 16.46 -2.42 33.18
CA PRO A 286 15.82 -1.20 33.67
C PRO A 286 14.89 -0.53 32.63
N VAL A 287 15.26 -0.58 31.35
CA VAL A 287 14.48 0.00 30.23
C VAL A 287 13.20 -0.79 29.99
N GLU A 288 13.31 -2.12 29.90
CA GLU A 288 12.16 -3.00 29.73
C GLU A 288 11.23 -2.94 30.94
N GLY A 289 11.78 -2.88 32.16
CA GLY A 289 11.03 -2.76 33.40
C GLY A 289 10.23 -1.46 33.45
N TYR A 290 10.85 -0.33 33.13
CA TYR A 290 10.16 0.96 33.06
C TYR A 290 9.04 0.95 32.00
N PHE A 291 9.33 0.45 30.79
CA PHE A 291 8.34 0.34 29.72
C PHE A 291 7.18 -0.58 30.11
N TYR A 292 7.48 -1.74 30.69
CA TYR A 292 6.50 -2.71 31.13
C TYR A 292 5.61 -2.13 32.23
N GLN A 293 6.19 -1.51 33.25
CA GLN A 293 5.44 -0.94 34.37
C GLN A 293 4.52 0.20 33.92
N ARG A 294 4.99 1.05 32.99
CA ARG A 294 4.14 2.07 32.37
C ARG A 294 2.98 1.46 31.59
N THR A 295 3.27 0.45 30.75
CA THR A 295 2.26 -0.26 29.96
C THR A 295 1.25 -0.98 30.87
N HIS A 296 1.72 -1.56 31.97
CA HIS A 296 0.91 -2.18 33.01
C HIS A 296 -0.06 -1.17 33.62
N ASN A 297 0.41 0.01 34.01
CA ASN A 297 -0.43 1.05 34.60
C ASN A 297 -1.52 1.53 33.63
N GLU A 298 -1.18 1.74 32.35
CA GLU A 298 -2.13 2.09 31.29
C GLU A 298 -3.18 0.98 31.07
N CYS A 299 -2.72 -0.27 30.97
CA CYS A 299 -3.59 -1.44 30.81
C CYS A 299 -4.53 -1.62 32.00
N ALA A 300 -4.02 -1.49 33.22
CA ALA A 300 -4.78 -1.60 34.46
C ALA A 300 -5.82 -0.47 34.57
N TYR A 301 -5.47 0.75 34.16
CA TYR A 301 -6.42 1.86 34.08
C TYR A 301 -7.56 1.57 33.10
N HIS A 302 -7.25 1.18 31.87
CA HIS A 302 -8.27 0.84 30.87
C HIS A 302 -9.12 -0.38 31.25
N PHE A 303 -8.52 -1.37 31.92
CA PHE A 303 -9.23 -2.53 32.43
C PHE A 303 -10.23 -2.11 33.52
N ARG A 304 -9.80 -1.30 34.49
CA ARG A 304 -10.68 -0.75 35.54
C ARG A 304 -11.84 0.06 34.98
N LEU A 305 -11.60 0.93 34.00
CA LEU A 305 -12.66 1.69 33.32
C LEU A 305 -13.70 0.81 32.63
N LYS A 306 -13.29 -0.34 32.09
CA LYS A 306 -14.21 -1.30 31.46
C LYS A 306 -14.95 -2.13 32.49
N LEU A 307 -14.28 -2.50 33.58
CA LEU A 307 -14.88 -3.21 34.72
C LEU A 307 -15.97 -2.38 35.41
N ALA A 308 -15.76 -1.06 35.54
CA ALA A 308 -16.75 -0.16 36.13
C ALA A 308 -18.10 -0.09 35.39
N ARG A 309 -18.23 -0.76 34.23
CA ARG A 309 -19.48 -0.88 33.47
C ARG A 309 -20.26 -2.16 33.81
N PHE A 310 -19.73 -3.01 34.68
CA PHE A 310 -20.39 -4.23 35.14
C PHE A 310 -20.83 -4.02 36.59
N ASP A 311 -22.11 -4.25 36.84
CA ASP A 311 -22.69 -4.09 38.19
C ASP A 311 -22.34 -5.27 39.11
N ASP A 312 -22.12 -6.46 38.54
CA ASP A 312 -21.70 -7.67 39.27
C ASP A 312 -20.36 -8.20 38.73
N LEU A 313 -19.41 -8.42 39.64
CA LEU A 313 -18.07 -8.91 39.36
C LEU A 313 -17.93 -10.43 39.49
N ASN A 314 -18.97 -11.13 39.97
CA ASN A 314 -18.98 -12.59 40.11
C ASN A 314 -19.40 -13.33 38.83
N ILE A 315 -19.41 -12.64 37.68
CA ILE A 315 -19.77 -13.22 36.38
C ILE A 315 -18.59 -14.06 35.85
N THR A 316 -18.86 -15.33 35.54
CA THR A 316 -17.86 -16.20 34.90
C THR A 316 -17.65 -15.79 33.44
N LEU A 317 -16.40 -15.79 32.95
CA LEU A 317 -16.05 -15.43 31.57
C LEU A 317 -16.83 -16.20 30.48
N LYS A 318 -17.29 -17.42 30.77
CA LYS A 318 -18.11 -18.24 29.85
C LYS A 318 -19.48 -17.64 29.57
N ASN A 319 -20.01 -16.85 30.51
CA ASN A 319 -21.35 -16.27 30.43
C ASN A 319 -21.33 -14.88 29.77
N LEU A 320 -20.14 -14.37 29.41
CA LEU A 320 -19.96 -13.10 28.71
C LEU A 320 -19.88 -13.34 27.20
N ASP A 321 -20.40 -12.38 26.43
CA ASP A 321 -20.23 -12.39 24.97
C ASP A 321 -18.73 -12.38 24.59
N ARG A 322 -18.36 -13.14 23.55
CA ARG A 322 -16.97 -13.26 23.09
C ARG A 322 -16.35 -11.91 22.77
N ASN A 323 -17.12 -10.98 22.22
CA ASN A 323 -16.61 -9.64 21.88
C ASN A 323 -16.27 -8.83 23.13
N VAL A 324 -17.03 -9.02 24.21
CA VAL A 324 -16.76 -8.40 25.51
C VAL A 324 -15.51 -8.99 26.13
N VAL A 325 -15.40 -10.33 26.14
CA VAL A 325 -14.20 -11.04 26.63
C VAL A 325 -12.95 -10.61 25.88
N ASN A 326 -13.00 -10.58 24.54
CA ASN A 326 -11.87 -10.12 23.73
C ASN A 326 -11.46 -8.68 24.05
N ARG A 327 -12.44 -7.77 24.24
CA ARG A 327 -12.14 -6.38 24.62
C ARG A 327 -11.59 -6.24 26.04
N LEU A 328 -12.00 -7.10 26.97
CA LEU A 328 -11.50 -7.14 28.34
C LEU A 328 -10.09 -7.73 28.44
N LEU A 329 -9.79 -8.77 27.64
CA LEU A 329 -8.49 -9.45 27.64
C LEU A 329 -7.45 -8.79 26.74
N ASN A 330 -7.83 -7.89 25.82
CA ASN A 330 -6.89 -7.19 24.94
C ASN A 330 -5.72 -6.50 25.69
N PRO A 331 -5.91 -5.84 26.85
CA PRO A 331 -4.81 -5.31 27.64
C PRO A 331 -3.80 -6.37 28.10
N LEU A 332 -4.22 -7.62 28.39
CA LEU A 332 -3.31 -8.71 28.75
C LEU A 332 -2.44 -9.14 27.56
N LEU A 333 -3.01 -9.14 26.35
CA LEU A 333 -2.22 -9.38 25.14
C LEU A 333 -1.13 -8.31 24.97
N LYS A 334 -1.47 -7.04 25.21
CA LYS A 334 -0.52 -5.91 25.20
C LYS A 334 0.61 -6.11 26.21
N LEU A 335 0.30 -6.59 27.42
CA LEU A 335 1.32 -6.90 28.43
C LEU A 335 2.22 -8.07 28.04
N ARG A 336 1.65 -9.13 27.44
CA ARG A 336 2.45 -10.26 26.93
C ARG A 336 3.40 -9.83 25.82
N GLN A 337 2.96 -8.92 24.94
CA GLN A 337 3.82 -8.32 23.91
C GLN A 337 4.92 -7.45 24.52
N ALA A 338 4.61 -6.70 25.59
CA ALA A 338 5.60 -5.92 26.32
C ALA A 338 6.70 -6.80 26.96
N CYS A 339 6.36 -8.03 27.37
CA CYS A 339 7.36 -9.00 27.86
C CYS A 339 8.30 -9.52 26.76
N THR A 340 7.89 -9.49 25.49
CA THR A 340 8.74 -9.98 24.38
C THR A 340 9.63 -8.89 23.83
N HIS A 341 9.06 -7.72 23.51
CA HIS A 341 9.82 -6.58 22.99
C HIS A 341 8.97 -5.30 23.07
N PRO A 342 9.53 -4.14 23.48
CA PRO A 342 8.78 -2.88 23.56
C PRO A 342 8.10 -2.45 22.25
N GLN A 343 8.70 -2.78 21.09
CA GLN A 343 8.10 -2.49 19.77
C GLN A 343 7.01 -3.47 19.33
N ALA A 344 6.87 -4.63 19.99
CA ALA A 344 5.80 -5.58 19.69
C ALA A 344 4.42 -5.04 20.14
N VAL A 345 4.43 -4.13 21.12
CA VAL A 345 3.27 -3.37 21.53
C VAL A 345 2.94 -2.37 20.42
N ARG A 346 1.97 -2.69 19.56
CA ARG A 346 1.43 -1.75 18.57
C ARG A 346 0.76 -0.59 19.31
N GLY A 347 1.52 0.47 19.55
CA GLY A 347 1.10 1.61 20.35
C GLY A 347 1.98 2.83 20.12
N LYS A 348 1.38 4.02 20.21
CA LYS A 348 1.89 5.35 19.85
C LYS A 348 3.19 5.80 20.56
N PHE A 349 3.89 4.93 21.27
CA PHE A 349 5.05 5.34 22.05
C PHE A 349 6.17 5.82 21.14
N LEU A 350 6.44 5.07 20.06
CA LEU A 350 7.50 5.33 19.09
C LEU A 350 7.11 4.72 17.71
N LYS A 351 6.76 5.56 16.74
CA LYS A 351 6.46 5.11 15.36
C LYS A 351 7.77 5.01 14.57
N PHE A 352 8.41 3.85 14.58
CA PHE A 352 9.61 3.61 13.76
C PHE A 352 9.31 2.68 12.60
N LYS A 353 10.01 2.92 11.47
CA LYS A 353 9.94 2.08 10.27
C LYS A 353 10.77 0.79 10.41
N HIS A 354 11.73 0.74 11.35
CA HIS A 354 12.61 -0.40 11.61
C HIS A 354 12.62 -0.82 13.08
N THR A 355 13.05 -2.05 13.34
CA THR A 355 13.27 -2.57 14.70
C THR A 355 14.52 -1.95 15.30
N LEU A 356 14.42 -1.42 16.51
CA LEU A 356 15.52 -0.80 17.24
C LEU A 356 16.13 -1.81 18.22
N THR A 357 17.43 -1.69 18.45
CA THR A 357 18.09 -2.33 19.58
C THR A 357 17.65 -1.68 20.91
N MET A 358 17.96 -2.33 22.03
CA MET A 358 17.56 -1.81 23.34
C MET A 358 18.32 -0.51 23.71
N ASP A 359 19.55 -0.35 23.23
CA ASP A 359 20.34 0.87 23.39
C ASP A 359 19.79 2.01 22.54
N GLU A 360 19.48 1.75 21.27
CA GLU A 360 18.83 2.74 20.40
C GLU A 360 17.46 3.17 20.94
N LEU A 361 16.70 2.22 21.51
CA LEU A 361 15.44 2.51 22.18
C LEU A 361 15.66 3.44 23.38
N LEU A 362 16.67 3.17 24.21
CA LEU A 362 17.02 4.03 25.34
C LEU A 362 17.39 5.43 24.86
N THR A 363 18.23 5.56 23.84
CA THR A 363 18.61 6.86 23.26
C THR A 363 17.38 7.61 22.75
N ALA A 364 16.47 6.94 22.04
CA ALA A 364 15.22 7.53 21.56
C ALA A 364 14.31 7.97 22.71
N MET A 365 14.23 7.20 23.79
CA MET A 365 13.46 7.55 24.98
C MET A 365 14.05 8.77 25.72
N VAL A 366 15.37 8.85 25.83
CA VAL A 366 16.07 10.02 26.40
C VAL A 366 15.82 11.26 25.53
N ALA A 367 15.92 11.15 24.21
CA ALA A 367 15.64 12.26 23.30
C ALA A 367 14.20 12.76 23.43
N LYS A 368 13.23 11.84 23.52
CA LYS A 368 11.82 12.19 23.75
C LYS A 368 11.60 12.85 25.10
N ALA A 369 12.20 12.32 26.17
CA ALA A 369 12.11 12.93 27.50
C ALA A 369 12.68 14.35 27.52
N LYS A 370 13.81 14.60 26.84
CA LYS A 370 14.37 15.95 26.68
C LYS A 370 13.41 16.89 25.96
N LEU A 371 12.74 16.42 24.90
CA LEU A 371 11.73 17.21 24.17
C LEU A 371 10.49 17.50 25.01
N ASP A 372 10.04 16.54 25.80
CA ASP A 372 8.88 16.71 26.70
C ASP A 372 9.21 17.74 27.79
N VAL A 373 10.39 17.67 28.41
CA VAL A 373 10.87 18.64 29.41
C VAL A 373 11.00 20.04 28.80
N ASP A 374 11.62 20.17 27.62
CA ASP A 374 11.70 21.42 26.88
C ASP A 374 10.30 21.97 26.53
N GLY A 375 9.35 21.09 26.16
CA GLY A 375 7.93 21.41 26.00
C GLY A 375 7.32 22.09 27.23
N SER A 376 7.43 21.44 28.39
CA SER A 376 6.90 21.96 29.65
C SER A 376 7.62 23.22 30.13
N LEU A 377 8.94 23.28 30.00
CA LEU A 377 9.73 24.47 30.39
C LEU A 377 9.30 25.69 29.57
N ARG A 378 9.07 25.53 28.27
CA ARG A 378 8.57 26.61 27.41
C ARG A 378 7.21 27.12 27.86
N GLU A 379 6.31 26.24 28.24
CA GLU A 379 4.98 26.60 28.72
C GLU A 379 5.09 27.39 30.03
N TYR A 380 5.89 26.90 30.97
CA TYR A 380 6.14 27.55 32.25
C TYR A 380 6.76 28.95 32.10
N VAL A 381 7.76 29.13 31.24
CA VAL A 381 8.32 30.46 30.93
C VAL A 381 7.28 31.37 30.29
N SER A 382 6.39 30.84 29.45
CA SER A 382 5.30 31.61 28.86
C SER A 382 4.37 32.17 29.92
N HIS A 383 4.03 31.35 30.92
CA HIS A 383 3.18 31.77 32.04
C HIS A 383 3.88 32.83 32.90
N LEU A 384 5.17 32.65 33.21
CA LEU A 384 5.94 33.65 33.96
C LEU A 384 6.01 35.01 33.24
N ASN A 385 6.30 35.02 31.93
CA ASN A 385 6.29 36.25 31.14
C ASN A 385 4.90 36.90 31.09
N GLY A 386 3.83 36.10 30.98
CA GLY A 386 2.46 36.60 31.01
C GLY A 386 2.09 37.21 32.37
N ILE A 387 2.47 36.57 33.48
CA ILE A 387 2.25 37.08 34.83
C ILE A 387 3.05 38.37 35.06
N ALA A 388 4.31 38.42 34.62
CA ALA A 388 5.12 39.64 34.69
C ALA A 388 4.47 40.81 33.92
N GLY A 389 3.93 40.54 32.72
CA GLY A 389 3.17 41.52 31.94
C GLY A 389 1.91 42.02 32.66
N LEU A 390 1.19 41.15 33.38
CA LEU A 390 0.04 41.55 34.19
C LEU A 390 0.48 42.47 35.35
N HIS A 391 1.59 42.16 36.01
CA HIS A 391 2.14 43.01 37.06
C HIS A 391 2.57 44.39 36.54
N ILE A 392 3.12 44.47 35.33
CA ILE A 392 3.40 45.76 34.65
C ILE A 392 2.10 46.57 34.47
N ILE A 393 1.02 45.94 34.01
CA ILE A 393 -0.29 46.63 33.82
C ILE A 393 -0.84 47.11 35.16
N LEU A 394 -0.68 46.32 36.21
CA LEU A 394 -1.09 46.66 37.58
C LEU A 394 -0.12 47.64 38.28
N GLN A 395 0.92 48.13 37.59
CA GLN A 395 1.95 49.02 38.13
C GLN A 395 2.72 48.44 39.32
N ASN A 396 2.77 47.11 39.43
CA ASN A 396 3.49 46.42 40.48
C ASN A 396 4.87 45.95 39.97
N TRP A 397 5.83 46.87 39.99
CA TRP A 397 7.14 46.70 39.36
C TRP A 397 8.05 45.65 40.01
N PRO A 398 8.16 45.54 41.35
CA PRO A 398 9.06 44.57 41.99
C PRO A 398 8.71 43.11 41.65
N GLU A 399 7.42 42.78 41.62
CA GLU A 399 6.91 41.45 41.30
C GLU A 399 7.13 41.13 39.82
N ALA A 400 6.94 42.09 38.92
CA ALA A 400 7.25 41.91 37.50
C ALA A 400 8.75 41.56 37.29
N VAL A 401 9.64 42.30 37.96
CA VAL A 401 11.10 42.06 37.91
C VAL A 401 11.46 40.68 38.47
N SER A 402 10.83 40.27 39.58
CA SER A 402 11.03 38.94 40.18
C SER A 402 10.70 37.82 39.19
N HIS A 403 9.57 37.92 38.48
CA HIS A 403 9.17 36.94 37.48
C HIS A 403 10.10 36.90 36.26
N TYR A 404 10.55 38.05 35.74
CA TYR A 404 11.52 38.06 34.64
C TYR A 404 12.89 37.51 35.06
N ARG A 405 13.39 37.86 36.26
CA ARG A 405 14.63 37.28 36.80
C ARG A 405 14.52 35.77 36.98
N ARG A 406 13.35 35.26 37.39
CA ARG A 406 13.10 33.81 37.47
C ARG A 406 13.21 33.13 36.10
N VAL A 407 12.75 33.77 35.02
CA VAL A 407 12.93 33.25 33.66
C VAL A 407 14.42 33.17 33.29
N LEU A 408 15.21 34.17 33.64
CA LEU A 408 16.67 34.16 33.40
C LEU A 408 17.39 33.06 34.19
N GLN A 409 16.96 32.83 35.43
CA GLN A 409 17.49 31.76 36.25
C GLN A 409 17.16 30.38 35.66
N LEU A 410 15.90 30.16 35.25
CA LEU A 410 15.51 28.89 34.61
C LEU A 410 16.29 28.62 33.33
N ASN A 411 16.58 29.65 32.54
CA ASN A 411 17.41 29.47 31.36
C ASN A 411 18.82 29.02 31.74
N HIS A 412 19.41 29.61 32.79
CA HIS A 412 20.73 29.21 33.28
C HIS A 412 20.74 27.78 33.86
N ASP A 413 19.74 27.44 34.68
CA ASP A 413 19.62 26.13 35.33
C ASP A 413 19.45 24.99 34.30
N TYR A 414 18.88 25.28 33.11
CA TYR A 414 18.58 24.30 32.06
C TYR A 414 19.31 24.57 30.73
N ASN A 415 20.51 25.16 30.78
CA ASN A 415 21.32 25.48 29.59
C ASN A 415 21.60 24.29 28.66
N ASP A 416 21.62 23.05 29.19
CA ASP A 416 21.93 21.83 28.44
C ASP A 416 20.75 21.31 27.58
N LEU A 417 19.55 21.85 27.78
CA LEU A 417 18.38 21.51 26.99
C LEU A 417 18.25 22.44 25.78
N PRO A 418 17.63 21.99 24.68
CA PRO A 418 17.22 22.88 23.61
C PRO A 418 16.45 24.06 24.21
N SER A 419 17.07 25.22 24.13
CA SER A 419 16.76 26.45 24.87
C SER A 419 15.27 26.83 24.91
N VAL A 420 14.89 27.50 26.00
CA VAL A 420 13.72 28.39 26.06
C VAL A 420 13.75 29.29 24.82
N LYS A 421 12.81 29.06 23.87
CA LYS A 421 12.81 29.72 22.55
C LYS A 421 13.30 31.17 22.63
N VAL A 422 14.28 31.53 21.80
CA VAL A 422 14.97 32.83 21.78
C VAL A 422 14.01 34.02 21.98
N HIS A 423 12.84 34.02 21.33
CA HIS A 423 11.84 35.10 21.48
C HIS A 423 11.28 35.28 22.91
N LYS A 424 11.15 34.20 23.71
CA LYS A 424 10.68 34.30 25.10
C LYS A 424 11.76 34.86 26.01
N MET A 425 13.02 34.58 25.69
CA MET A 425 14.18 35.14 26.39
C MET A 425 14.39 36.62 26.02
N VAL A 426 14.30 36.96 24.74
CA VAL A 426 14.30 38.35 24.26
C VAL A 426 13.17 39.14 24.92
N HIS A 427 11.96 38.58 25.01
CA HIS A 427 10.86 39.21 25.74
C HIS A 427 11.22 39.48 27.22
N ALA A 428 11.71 38.48 27.95
CA ALA A 428 12.02 38.64 29.37
C ALA A 428 13.13 39.67 29.61
N LEU A 429 14.21 39.60 28.82
CA LEU A 429 15.35 40.52 28.93
C LEU A 429 14.97 41.96 28.53
N HIS A 430 14.25 42.13 27.42
CA HIS A 430 13.85 43.45 26.91
C HIS A 430 12.92 44.17 27.89
N ASN A 431 11.86 43.50 28.35
CA ASN A 431 10.92 44.10 29.31
C ASN A 431 11.57 44.32 30.68
N LEU A 432 12.49 43.45 31.10
CA LEU A 432 13.26 43.66 32.33
C LEU A 432 14.14 44.92 32.23
N ALA A 433 14.86 45.10 31.12
CA ALA A 433 15.67 46.29 30.88
C ALA A 433 14.79 47.56 30.86
N GLU A 434 13.65 47.53 30.18
CA GLU A 434 12.72 48.66 30.10
C GLU A 434 12.15 49.04 31.48
N VAL A 435 11.76 48.06 32.30
CA VAL A 435 11.24 48.31 33.66
C VAL A 435 12.33 48.91 34.55
N LEU A 436 13.56 48.41 34.48
CA LEU A 436 14.69 48.90 35.29
C LEU A 436 15.15 50.31 34.85
N GLU A 437 15.12 50.62 33.56
CA GLU A 437 15.48 51.94 33.02
C GLU A 437 14.46 53.01 33.43
N ASN A 438 13.16 52.71 33.31
CA ASN A 438 12.08 53.66 33.53
C ASN A 438 11.66 53.83 35.01
N ASN A 439 11.95 52.85 35.88
CA ASN A 439 11.43 52.82 37.27
C ASN A 439 12.53 52.66 38.33
N LYS A 440 13.65 53.38 38.20
CA LYS A 440 14.80 53.32 39.12
C LYS A 440 14.48 53.59 40.60
N ASN A 441 13.38 54.28 40.91
CA ASN A 441 12.97 54.65 42.27
C ASN A 441 11.86 53.75 42.86
N ALA A 442 11.45 52.67 42.19
CA ALA A 442 10.31 51.84 42.58
C ALA A 442 10.61 50.72 43.61
N GLY A 443 11.67 50.83 44.40
CA GLY A 443 12.03 49.83 45.42
C GLY A 443 12.61 48.52 44.85
N ILE A 444 13.13 48.53 43.62
CA ILE A 444 13.71 47.37 42.95
C ILE A 444 15.19 47.24 43.35
N ALA A 445 15.56 46.11 43.97
CA ALA A 445 16.96 45.84 44.28
C ALA A 445 17.77 45.56 42.99
N PRO A 446 18.85 46.33 42.71
CA PRO A 446 19.70 46.11 41.55
C PRO A 446 20.52 44.82 41.71
N THR A 447 20.82 44.15 40.61
CA THR A 447 21.69 42.98 40.57
C THR A 447 22.87 43.20 39.61
N LEU A 448 23.98 42.50 39.84
CA LEU A 448 25.20 42.57 39.00
C LEU A 448 24.98 42.22 37.52
N ARG A 449 23.83 41.64 37.17
CA ARG A 449 23.49 41.21 35.82
C ARG A 449 22.65 42.25 35.06
N ASP A 450 22.15 43.26 35.76
CA ASP A 450 21.23 44.26 35.19
C ASP A 450 21.94 45.15 34.13
N ASP A 451 23.26 45.30 34.22
CA ASP A 451 24.04 46.15 33.30
C ASP A 451 24.20 45.55 31.89
N LYS A 452 24.08 44.23 31.73
CA LYS A 452 24.33 43.52 30.46
C LYS A 452 23.05 43.13 29.70
N LEU A 453 21.88 43.50 30.21
CA LEU A 453 20.61 43.03 29.66
C LEU A 453 20.40 43.43 28.19
N ARG A 454 20.79 44.66 27.80
CA ARG A 454 20.68 45.14 26.42
C ARG A 454 21.63 44.42 25.47
N GLU A 455 22.88 44.22 25.89
CA GLU A 455 23.88 43.45 25.13
C GLU A 455 23.40 42.01 24.90
N ASP A 456 22.85 41.37 25.94
CA ASP A 456 22.30 40.01 25.86
C ASP A 456 21.09 39.93 24.91
N VAL A 457 20.22 40.96 24.88
CA VAL A 457 19.10 41.06 23.92
C VAL A 457 19.63 41.14 22.49
N GLU A 458 20.55 42.07 22.22
CA GLU A 458 21.12 42.27 20.89
C GLU A 458 21.82 41.00 20.39
N ALA A 459 22.61 40.34 21.24
CA ALA A 459 23.28 39.09 20.91
C ALA A 459 22.29 37.98 20.53
N LEU A 460 21.18 37.84 21.27
CA LEU A 460 20.13 36.86 21.00
C LEU A 460 19.35 37.17 19.72
N GLU A 461 19.02 38.43 19.47
CA GLU A 461 18.35 38.87 18.24
C GLU A 461 19.22 38.63 17.00
N GLN A 462 20.50 39.02 17.07
CA GLN A 462 21.46 38.78 16.00
C GLN A 462 21.63 37.27 15.75
N ALA A 463 21.77 36.45 16.78
CA ALA A 463 21.89 35.01 16.64
C ALA A 463 20.63 34.39 15.99
N TYR A 464 19.44 34.89 16.33
CA TYR A 464 18.18 34.45 15.72
C TYR A 464 18.08 34.83 14.24
N ILE A 465 18.40 36.08 13.90
CA ILE A 465 18.32 36.61 12.53
C ILE A 465 19.36 35.95 11.62
N LYS A 466 20.60 35.77 12.10
CA LYS A 466 21.71 35.17 11.37
C LYS A 466 21.38 33.77 10.82
N ARG A 467 20.57 32.99 11.52
CA ARG A 467 20.10 31.67 11.05
C ARG A 467 19.28 31.78 9.76
N TYR A 468 18.46 32.82 9.62
CA TYR A 468 17.67 33.04 8.41
C TYR A 468 18.50 33.67 7.30
N GLU A 469 19.41 34.59 7.64
CA GLU A 469 20.34 35.17 6.67
C GLU A 469 21.22 34.10 6.03
N THR A 470 21.79 33.18 6.82
CA THR A 470 22.58 32.05 6.31
C THR A 470 21.76 31.12 5.40
N ALA A 471 20.50 30.87 5.72
CA ALA A 471 19.61 30.10 4.86
C ALA A 471 19.32 30.82 3.53
N VAL A 472 19.12 32.14 3.56
CA VAL A 472 18.92 32.96 2.36
C VAL A 472 20.18 32.99 1.49
N LEU A 473 21.35 33.16 2.09
CA LEU A 473 22.64 33.14 1.39
C LEU A 473 22.87 31.78 0.71
N SER A 474 22.66 30.69 1.44
CA SER A 474 22.77 29.34 0.89
C SER A 474 21.81 29.11 -0.29
N ALA A 475 20.57 29.61 -0.21
CA ALA A 475 19.61 29.53 -1.31
C ALA A 475 20.07 30.34 -2.54
N LYS A 476 20.66 31.53 -2.34
CA LYS A 476 21.22 32.35 -3.42
C LYS A 476 22.41 31.67 -4.09
N GLU A 477 23.33 31.11 -3.32
CA GLU A 477 24.46 30.35 -3.86
C GLU A 477 24.01 29.14 -4.67
N TYR A 478 22.99 28.42 -4.20
CA TYR A 478 22.41 27.30 -4.92
C TYR A 478 21.75 27.74 -6.24
N LEU A 479 20.99 28.84 -6.21
CA LEU A 479 20.38 29.42 -7.40
C LEU A 479 21.44 29.86 -8.43
N ALA A 480 22.52 30.49 -7.98
CA ALA A 480 23.61 30.91 -8.85
C ALA A 480 24.28 29.71 -9.56
N LYS A 481 24.49 28.59 -8.84
CA LYS A 481 24.99 27.35 -9.43
C LYS A 481 24.05 26.80 -10.50
N LEU A 482 22.76 26.71 -10.21
CA LEU A 482 21.76 26.26 -11.18
C LEU A 482 21.67 27.18 -12.39
N GLN A 483 21.74 28.50 -12.19
CA GLN A 483 21.72 29.47 -13.27
C GLN A 483 22.95 29.32 -14.19
N ALA A 484 24.13 29.05 -13.63
CA ALA A 484 25.32 28.75 -14.41
C ALA A 484 25.15 27.45 -15.24
N THR A 485 24.58 26.41 -14.66
CA THR A 485 24.25 25.17 -15.38
C THR A 485 23.26 25.42 -16.52
N ILE A 486 22.20 26.19 -16.27
CA ILE A 486 21.22 26.56 -17.32
C ILE A 486 21.89 27.37 -18.42
N SER A 487 22.76 28.32 -18.08
CA SER A 487 23.50 29.12 -19.06
C SER A 487 24.43 28.27 -19.94
N LEU A 488 25.06 27.24 -19.36
CA LEU A 488 25.88 26.28 -20.08
C LEU A 488 25.04 25.38 -21.00
N LEU A 489 23.91 24.87 -20.51
CA LEU A 489 23.00 24.02 -21.29
C LEU A 489 22.31 24.77 -22.44
N CYS A 490 22.08 26.08 -22.27
CA CYS A 490 21.48 26.92 -23.31
C CYS A 490 22.51 27.58 -24.26
N ASP A 491 23.81 27.39 -24.04
CA ASP A 491 24.91 28.01 -24.81
C ASP A 491 24.75 29.54 -25.01
N GLY A 492 24.27 30.23 -23.97
CA GLY A 492 23.95 31.66 -24.02
C GLY A 492 22.63 32.04 -24.71
N GLY A 493 21.88 31.09 -25.27
CA GLY A 493 20.55 31.27 -25.86
C GLY A 493 19.39 31.19 -24.86
N THR A 494 18.15 31.39 -25.34
CA THR A 494 16.92 31.11 -24.56
C THR A 494 16.57 29.62 -24.63
N LEU A 495 15.57 29.17 -23.84
CA LEU A 495 15.06 27.78 -23.93
C LEU A 495 14.57 27.40 -25.35
N GLY A 496 14.27 28.39 -26.20
CA GLY A 496 13.88 28.21 -27.60
C GLY A 496 15.04 28.13 -28.59
N PHE A 497 16.30 28.01 -28.14
CA PHE A 497 17.48 28.03 -29.02
C PHE A 497 17.66 26.74 -29.83
N SER A 498 17.14 25.60 -29.36
CA SER A 498 17.23 24.32 -30.08
C SER A 498 15.84 23.82 -30.52
N ASN A 499 15.60 23.88 -31.83
CA ASN A 499 14.42 23.33 -32.48
C ASN A 499 14.61 21.86 -32.88
N TRP A 500 15.46 21.12 -32.16
CA TRP A 500 15.75 19.71 -32.46
C TRP A 500 14.48 18.86 -32.56
N TRP A 501 13.47 19.16 -31.73
CA TRP A 501 12.17 18.50 -31.75
C TRP A 501 11.34 18.87 -32.98
N VAL A 502 11.51 20.08 -33.54
CA VAL A 502 10.92 20.48 -34.84
C VAL A 502 11.57 19.69 -35.97
N ASP A 503 12.89 19.56 -35.94
CA ASP A 503 13.64 18.79 -36.93
C ASP A 503 13.24 17.32 -36.91
N ILE A 504 13.10 16.72 -35.72
CA ILE A 504 12.60 15.34 -35.57
C ILE A 504 11.18 15.21 -36.09
N ILE A 505 10.26 16.11 -35.73
CA ILE A 505 8.88 16.08 -36.23
C ILE A 505 8.85 16.19 -37.77
N ASN A 506 9.78 16.93 -38.36
CA ASN A 506 9.90 17.08 -39.82
C ASN A 506 10.61 15.91 -40.51
N TRP A 507 11.45 15.14 -39.80
CA TRP A 507 12.23 14.02 -40.35
C TRP A 507 11.53 12.66 -40.26
N VAL A 508 10.42 12.58 -39.52
CA VAL A 508 9.67 11.32 -39.36
C VAL A 508 8.97 10.93 -40.67
N GLU A 509 9.25 9.71 -41.15
CA GLU A 509 8.66 9.15 -42.38
C GLU A 509 7.18 8.74 -42.21
N ASP A 510 6.77 8.28 -41.02
CA ASP A 510 5.37 7.96 -40.67
C ASP A 510 4.83 8.87 -39.55
N PRO A 511 4.09 9.93 -39.90
CA PRO A 511 3.46 10.85 -38.95
C PRO A 511 2.48 10.21 -37.97
N ASP A 512 1.78 9.16 -38.39
CA ASP A 512 0.73 8.52 -37.60
C ASP A 512 1.33 7.60 -36.53
N GLU A 513 2.47 6.96 -36.82
CA GLU A 513 3.23 6.17 -35.85
C GLU A 513 3.75 7.04 -34.69
N LEU A 514 4.37 8.18 -35.00
CA LEU A 514 4.88 9.11 -33.98
C LEU A 514 3.73 9.66 -33.13
N LEU A 515 2.62 10.04 -33.75
CA LEU A 515 1.44 10.52 -33.03
C LEU A 515 0.87 9.42 -32.10
N HIS A 516 0.83 8.17 -32.56
CA HIS A 516 0.38 7.04 -31.76
C HIS A 516 1.30 6.80 -30.54
N ARG A 517 2.61 6.84 -30.72
CA ARG A 517 3.58 6.67 -29.63
C ARG A 517 3.49 7.78 -28.58
N ILE A 518 3.36 9.04 -29.01
CA ILE A 518 3.17 10.18 -28.10
C ILE A 518 1.87 10.02 -27.29
N THR A 519 0.78 9.61 -27.93
CA THR A 519 -0.52 9.44 -27.26
C THR A 519 -0.51 8.28 -26.26
N VAL A 520 0.11 7.14 -26.61
CA VAL A 520 0.32 6.00 -25.69
C VAL A 520 1.18 6.41 -24.51
N HIS A 521 2.30 7.11 -24.73
CA HIS A 521 3.19 7.57 -23.67
C HIS A 521 2.49 8.53 -22.68
N LEU A 522 1.59 9.39 -23.19
CA LEU A 522 0.77 10.28 -22.36
C LEU A 522 -0.25 9.53 -21.51
N ASP A 523 -0.92 8.54 -22.08
CA ASP A 523 -1.96 7.77 -21.41
C ASP A 523 -1.39 6.79 -20.37
N ASP A 524 -0.26 6.13 -20.67
CA ASP A 524 0.45 5.24 -19.74
C ASP A 524 0.94 5.98 -18.48
N ASN A 525 1.27 7.26 -18.63
CA ASN A 525 1.78 8.09 -17.53
C ASN A 525 0.70 8.98 -16.89
N LEU A 526 -0.57 8.83 -17.23
CA LEU A 526 -1.65 9.71 -16.77
C LEU A 526 -1.81 9.68 -15.24
N ILE A 527 -1.93 10.87 -14.64
CA ILE A 527 -2.18 10.99 -13.19
C ILE A 527 -3.69 10.80 -12.93
N PRO A 528 -4.09 10.01 -11.91
CA PRO A 528 -5.51 9.79 -11.60
C PRO A 528 -6.27 11.11 -11.37
N GLY A 529 -7.26 11.41 -12.22
CA GLY A 529 -8.10 12.62 -12.14
C GLY A 529 -7.68 13.77 -13.08
N GLN A 530 -6.63 13.61 -13.87
CA GLN A 530 -6.22 14.55 -14.91
C GLN A 530 -6.86 14.17 -16.26
N VAL A 531 -7.29 15.17 -17.04
CA VAL A 531 -7.75 14.94 -18.43
C VAL A 531 -6.51 14.74 -19.30
N SER A 532 -6.50 13.72 -20.16
CA SER A 532 -5.37 13.47 -21.05
C SER A 532 -5.32 14.49 -22.19
N LEU A 533 -4.13 15.04 -22.45
CA LEU A 533 -3.88 15.94 -23.57
C LEU A 533 -3.92 15.21 -24.92
N SER A 534 -3.90 13.88 -24.92
CA SER A 534 -4.00 13.04 -26.13
C SER A 534 -5.21 13.40 -26.99
N SER A 535 -6.34 13.77 -26.37
CA SER A 535 -7.57 14.19 -27.06
C SER A 535 -7.45 15.48 -27.91
N LYS A 536 -6.44 16.33 -27.63
CA LYS A 536 -6.15 17.57 -28.37
C LYS A 536 -5.13 17.37 -29.49
N LEU A 537 -4.34 16.29 -29.43
CA LEU A 537 -3.27 15.99 -30.40
C LEU A 537 -3.84 15.17 -31.55
N ARG A 538 -4.49 15.85 -32.51
CA ARG A 538 -5.11 15.21 -33.68
C ARG A 538 -4.20 15.07 -34.90
N SER A 539 -3.05 15.74 -34.89
CA SER A 539 -2.08 15.75 -35.99
C SER A 539 -0.71 16.25 -35.50
N LEU A 540 0.37 15.96 -36.23
CA LEU A 540 1.71 16.50 -35.90
C LEU A 540 1.78 18.04 -35.87
N PRO A 541 1.09 18.80 -36.76
CA PRO A 541 0.97 20.25 -36.61
C PRO A 541 0.33 20.69 -35.28
N ALA A 542 -0.62 19.92 -34.74
CA ALA A 542 -1.20 20.20 -33.43
C ALA A 542 -0.18 19.97 -32.29
N VAL A 543 0.66 18.94 -32.40
CA VAL A 543 1.79 18.69 -31.50
C VAL A 543 2.77 19.86 -31.54
N HIS A 544 3.13 20.32 -32.74
CA HIS A 544 4.04 21.44 -32.94
C HIS A 544 3.51 22.75 -32.31
N ILE A 545 2.23 23.08 -32.54
CA ILE A 545 1.61 24.30 -31.97
C ILE A 545 1.57 24.23 -30.44
N GLU A 546 1.23 23.08 -29.87
CA GLU A 546 1.13 22.92 -28.41
C GLU A 546 2.51 23.01 -27.75
N LEU A 547 3.54 22.37 -28.32
CA LEU A 547 4.92 22.46 -27.83
C LEU A 547 5.49 23.88 -27.96
N ALA A 548 5.32 24.53 -29.11
CA ALA A 548 5.78 25.90 -29.32
C ALA A 548 5.10 26.89 -28.36
N THR A 549 3.78 26.75 -28.17
CA THR A 549 3.01 27.58 -27.24
C THR A 549 3.43 27.33 -25.80
N TRP A 550 3.64 26.07 -25.42
CA TRP A 550 4.11 25.71 -24.08
C TRP A 550 5.52 26.25 -23.81
N LEU A 551 6.48 26.06 -24.72
CA LEU A 551 7.85 26.59 -24.57
C LEU A 551 7.87 28.12 -24.44
N ALA A 552 7.08 28.83 -25.25
CA ALA A 552 6.95 30.29 -25.15
C ALA A 552 6.34 30.73 -23.80
N ASN A 553 5.33 29.98 -23.31
CA ASN A 553 4.72 30.24 -22.01
C ASN A 553 5.67 29.94 -20.84
N VAL A 554 6.46 28.86 -20.92
CA VAL A 554 7.50 28.50 -19.94
C VAL A 554 8.56 29.59 -19.87
N ASP A 555 9.06 30.05 -21.02
CA ASP A 555 10.10 31.06 -21.06
C ASP A 555 9.60 32.41 -20.51
N LYS A 556 8.39 32.83 -20.91
CA LYS A 556 7.75 34.02 -20.35
C LYS A 556 7.53 33.92 -18.85
N ALA A 557 6.98 32.81 -18.37
CA ALA A 557 6.74 32.60 -16.94
C ALA A 557 8.05 32.54 -16.13
N ARG A 558 9.13 32.00 -16.72
CA ARG A 558 10.48 32.00 -16.14
C ARG A 558 11.02 33.42 -16.00
N ILE A 559 10.93 34.24 -17.04
CA ILE A 559 11.36 35.65 -17.02
C ILE A 559 10.58 36.43 -15.96
N ASP A 560 9.24 36.28 -15.96
CA ASP A 560 8.36 36.92 -14.97
C ASP A 560 8.72 36.52 -13.53
N ALA A 561 9.05 35.24 -13.29
CA ALA A 561 9.43 34.72 -11.99
C ALA A 561 10.79 35.27 -11.51
N ILE A 562 11.78 35.30 -12.39
CA ILE A 562 13.10 35.87 -12.10
C ILE A 562 12.98 37.36 -11.78
N GLU A 563 12.20 38.09 -12.57
CA GLU A 563 12.00 39.53 -12.34
C GLU A 563 11.26 39.78 -11.03
N ALA A 564 10.24 38.99 -10.70
CA ALA A 564 9.53 39.09 -9.43
C ALA A 564 10.46 38.82 -8.21
N LEU A 565 11.41 37.89 -8.33
CA LEU A 565 12.42 37.63 -7.29
C LEU A 565 13.42 38.79 -7.17
N ARG A 566 13.91 39.34 -8.28
CA ARG A 566 14.81 40.51 -8.27
C ARG A 566 14.17 41.73 -7.63
N LEU A 567 12.90 41.99 -7.93
CA LEU A 567 12.14 43.08 -7.32
C LEU A 567 11.96 42.91 -5.80
N LEU A 568 12.00 41.68 -5.29
CA LEU A 568 12.02 41.42 -3.84
C LEU A 568 13.40 41.71 -3.24
N GLU A 569 14.49 41.39 -3.94
CA GLU A 569 15.86 41.65 -3.45
C GLU A 569 16.22 43.13 -3.40
N LEU A 570 15.71 43.93 -4.33
CA LEU A 570 16.01 45.36 -4.43
C LEU A 570 15.30 46.21 -3.36
N ARG A 571 14.35 45.65 -2.62
CA ARG A 571 13.56 46.40 -1.62
C ARG A 571 14.14 46.28 -0.22
N PRO A 572 14.04 47.34 0.60
CA PRO A 572 14.45 47.26 2.00
C PRO A 572 13.57 46.29 2.78
N LEU A 573 14.20 45.54 3.69
CA LEU A 573 13.55 44.48 4.46
C LEU A 573 12.43 45.02 5.37
N SER A 574 12.57 46.26 5.87
CA SER A 574 11.56 46.95 6.70
C SER A 574 10.21 47.04 6.00
N ASP A 575 10.20 47.49 4.76
CA ASP A 575 8.99 47.74 3.98
C ASP A 575 8.32 46.42 3.59
N ILE A 576 9.13 45.39 3.30
CA ILE A 576 8.65 44.04 3.03
C ILE A 576 7.99 43.46 4.27
N ALA A 577 8.64 43.60 5.44
CA ALA A 577 8.15 43.10 6.71
C ALA A 577 6.83 43.78 7.11
N GLU A 578 6.73 45.11 7.01
CA GLU A 578 5.51 45.85 7.32
C GLU A 578 4.35 45.47 6.37
N ALA A 579 4.64 45.40 5.07
CA ALA A 579 3.65 44.96 4.08
C ALA A 579 3.18 43.53 4.33
N ALA A 580 4.08 42.61 4.74
CA ALA A 580 3.74 41.22 5.06
C ALA A 580 2.93 41.12 6.37
N LEU A 581 3.28 41.92 7.38
CA LEU A 581 2.56 42.00 8.66
C LEU A 581 1.09 42.36 8.45
N ASN A 582 0.85 43.39 7.65
CA ASN A 582 -0.50 43.87 7.32
C ASN A 582 -1.24 42.97 6.31
N CYS A 583 -0.49 42.16 5.53
CA CYS A 583 -1.07 41.29 4.50
C CYS A 583 -1.45 39.90 5.00
N HIS A 584 -0.58 39.16 5.71
CA HIS A 584 -0.85 37.74 6.03
C HIS A 584 -0.29 37.25 7.37
N LEU A 585 0.58 37.99 8.06
CA LEU A 585 1.14 37.53 9.35
C LEU A 585 0.27 37.91 10.56
N ARG A 586 -0.47 39.04 10.52
CA ARG A 586 -1.29 39.55 11.65
C ARG A 586 -2.77 39.77 11.29
N GLN A 587 -3.30 39.12 10.24
CA GLN A 587 -4.69 39.36 9.83
C GLN A 587 -5.69 39.04 10.95
N LYS A 588 -6.40 40.06 11.44
CA LYS A 588 -7.62 39.88 12.23
C LYS A 588 -8.67 39.22 11.33
N LYS A 589 -9.39 38.20 11.84
CA LYS A 589 -10.51 37.53 11.16
C LYS A 589 -11.64 38.52 10.84
N SER A 590 -11.47 39.38 9.83
CA SER A 590 -12.55 40.21 9.30
C SER A 590 -13.21 39.44 8.16
N LYS A 591 -14.48 39.10 8.34
CA LYS A 591 -15.34 38.33 7.41
C LYS A 591 -15.61 39.04 6.06
N SER A 592 -14.88 40.10 5.73
CA SER A 592 -15.01 40.81 4.45
C SER A 592 -14.08 40.19 3.41
N LEU A 593 -14.66 39.42 2.48
CA LEU A 593 -13.97 38.84 1.31
C LEU A 593 -13.25 39.87 0.41
N ASN A 594 -13.45 41.17 0.62
CA ASN A 594 -12.97 42.23 -0.27
C ASN A 594 -11.58 42.78 0.08
N PHE A 595 -10.95 42.39 1.20
CA PHE A 595 -9.57 42.80 1.52
C PHE A 595 -8.49 41.91 0.85
N ARG A 596 -8.87 40.96 -0.01
CA ARG A 596 -7.94 40.10 -0.78
C ARG A 596 -7.07 40.85 -1.81
N ARG A 597 -7.07 42.19 -1.84
CA ARG A 597 -6.49 42.99 -2.93
C ARG A 597 -5.28 43.86 -2.59
N GLN A 598 -4.84 43.99 -1.34
CA GLN A 598 -3.48 44.49 -1.06
C GLN A 598 -2.54 43.34 -0.72
N ARG A 599 -2.26 42.51 -1.73
CA ARG A 599 -1.24 41.47 -1.61
C ARG A 599 0.13 42.13 -1.50
N CYS A 600 0.85 41.83 -0.41
CA CYS A 600 2.24 42.22 -0.27
C CYS A 600 3.09 41.64 -1.41
N GLN A 601 4.30 42.17 -1.58
CA GLN A 601 5.19 41.76 -2.67
C GLN A 601 5.55 40.26 -2.60
N ILE A 602 5.66 39.69 -1.40
CA ILE A 602 5.87 38.24 -1.21
C ILE A 602 4.72 37.44 -1.82
N CYS A 603 3.46 37.80 -1.54
CA CYS A 603 2.30 37.13 -2.11
C CYS A 603 2.17 37.33 -3.64
N LYS A 604 2.68 38.44 -4.17
CA LYS A 604 2.75 38.67 -5.62
C LYS A 604 3.80 37.76 -6.27
N CYS A 605 4.98 37.64 -5.67
CA CYS A 605 6.02 36.71 -6.12
C CYS A 605 5.57 35.26 -6.02
N GLU A 606 4.94 34.85 -4.90
CA GLU A 606 4.33 33.52 -4.74
C GLU A 606 3.32 33.24 -5.86
N ALA A 607 2.47 34.20 -6.22
CA ALA A 607 1.52 34.04 -7.32
C ALA A 607 2.17 33.91 -8.71
N VAL A 608 3.36 34.48 -8.92
CA VAL A 608 4.13 34.30 -10.16
C VAL A 608 4.79 32.92 -10.17
N LEU A 609 5.40 32.50 -9.05
CA LEU A 609 6.01 31.18 -8.90
C LEU A 609 4.99 30.04 -9.05
N LEU A 610 3.79 30.19 -8.49
CA LEU A 610 2.71 29.22 -8.66
C LEU A 610 2.23 29.13 -10.12
N ARG A 611 2.19 30.26 -10.84
CA ARG A 611 1.89 30.24 -12.28
C ARG A 611 2.95 29.48 -13.06
N TYR A 612 4.23 29.66 -12.69
CA TYR A 612 5.33 28.91 -13.28
C TYR A 612 5.24 27.41 -12.95
N GLU A 613 4.97 27.05 -11.69
CA GLU A 613 4.80 25.66 -11.20
C GLU A 613 3.73 24.89 -11.98
N VAL A 614 2.57 25.51 -12.23
CA VAL A 614 1.45 24.90 -12.97
C VAL A 614 1.81 24.59 -14.42
N ILE A 615 2.71 25.37 -15.03
CA ILE A 615 3.12 25.16 -16.43
C ILE A 615 4.13 24.03 -16.54
N ILE A 616 5.05 23.91 -15.58
CA ILE A 616 6.14 22.93 -15.62
C ILE A 616 5.77 21.56 -15.01
N PHE A 617 4.83 21.51 -14.06
CA PHE A 617 4.45 20.27 -13.37
C PHE A 617 2.99 19.87 -13.56
N SER A 618 2.74 18.57 -13.60
CA SER A 618 1.37 18.01 -13.59
C SER A 618 0.79 18.00 -12.17
N ILE A 619 -0.19 18.86 -11.89
CA ILE A 619 -0.82 18.99 -10.57
C ILE A 619 -2.07 18.10 -10.47
N ASN A 620 -2.13 17.24 -9.44
CA ASN A 620 -3.29 16.40 -9.15
C ASN A 620 -4.38 17.18 -8.39
N LYS A 621 -5.62 17.22 -8.91
CA LYS A 621 -6.78 17.82 -8.23
C LYS A 621 -7.10 17.20 -6.86
N LYS A 622 -6.64 15.97 -6.57
CA LYS A 622 -6.86 15.33 -5.26
C LYS A 622 -6.06 15.94 -4.09
N ASN A 623 -5.11 16.84 -4.35
CA ASN A 623 -4.41 17.59 -3.29
C ASN A 623 -5.18 18.85 -2.83
N ILE A 624 -6.44 19.03 -3.22
CA ILE A 624 -7.22 20.27 -3.03
C ILE A 624 -8.13 20.26 -1.78
N LEU A 625 -8.16 19.21 -0.96
CA LEU A 625 -9.03 19.18 0.23
C LEU A 625 -8.27 18.84 1.51
N GLU A 626 -8.09 19.86 2.35
CA GLU A 626 -8.27 19.81 3.82
C GLU A 626 -8.13 21.24 4.35
N GLU A 627 -9.24 22.00 4.29
CA GLU A 627 -9.61 23.06 5.27
C GLU A 627 -10.95 23.68 4.83
N SER A 628 -12.06 22.99 5.13
CA SER A 628 -13.36 23.59 5.45
C SER A 628 -14.33 22.48 5.86
N ASP A 629 -14.36 22.17 7.15
CA ASP A 629 -15.61 21.78 7.79
C ASP A 629 -16.50 23.03 7.75
N ASP A 630 -17.52 23.03 6.90
CA ASP A 630 -18.82 23.66 7.16
C ASP A 630 -19.75 23.37 5.97
N GLU A 631 -20.96 22.92 6.31
CA GLU A 631 -22.04 22.46 5.45
C GLU A 631 -22.62 23.58 4.56
N ASP A 632 -22.92 23.30 3.29
CA ASP A 632 -24.30 23.25 2.74
C ASP A 632 -24.34 23.20 1.19
N PRO A 633 -25.26 22.41 0.58
CA PRO A 633 -25.35 22.26 -0.87
C PRO A 633 -26.41 23.18 -1.48
N ILE A 634 -26.02 24.08 -2.38
CA ILE A 634 -26.95 24.75 -3.29
C ILE A 634 -26.43 24.65 -4.72
N SER A 635 -27.16 23.88 -5.54
CA SER A 635 -27.00 23.82 -7.00
C SER A 635 -27.74 25.00 -7.66
N PRO A 636 -27.17 25.56 -8.74
CA PRO A 636 -27.98 25.97 -9.87
C PRO A 636 -27.54 25.31 -11.17
N LYS A 637 -28.54 24.83 -11.92
CA LYS A 637 -28.48 24.28 -13.28
C LYS A 637 -28.10 25.37 -14.30
N GLY A 638 -27.37 24.98 -15.35
CA GLY A 638 -27.16 25.81 -16.54
C GLY A 638 -25.94 25.36 -17.35
N ASP A 639 -26.19 24.76 -18.50
CA ASP A 639 -25.19 24.37 -19.50
C ASP A 639 -24.51 25.61 -20.07
N ASN A 640 -23.30 25.94 -19.56
CA ASN A 640 -22.23 26.70 -20.25
C ASN A 640 -21.03 26.99 -19.32
N LYS A 641 -20.69 26.09 -18.39
CA LYS A 641 -19.63 26.32 -17.37
C LYS A 641 -18.20 25.96 -17.80
N ILE A 642 -18.01 25.10 -18.80
CA ILE A 642 -16.68 24.54 -19.11
C ILE A 642 -15.75 25.60 -19.73
N VAL A 643 -16.30 26.62 -20.41
CA VAL A 643 -15.51 27.66 -21.08
C VAL A 643 -15.20 28.85 -20.17
N GLU A 644 -16.05 29.14 -19.16
CA GLU A 644 -15.77 30.18 -18.17
C GLU A 644 -14.91 29.70 -16.99
N GLU A 645 -14.95 28.42 -16.63
CA GLU A 645 -14.06 27.84 -15.58
C GLU A 645 -12.58 27.76 -15.99
N LEU A 646 -12.25 27.89 -17.28
CA LEU A 646 -10.86 27.99 -17.74
C LEU A 646 -10.28 29.40 -17.59
N LYS A 647 -11.10 30.42 -17.34
CA LYS A 647 -10.66 31.83 -17.18
C LYS A 647 -10.58 32.27 -15.71
N SER A 648 -11.16 31.53 -14.77
CA SER A 648 -11.07 31.83 -13.34
C SER A 648 -9.90 31.10 -12.69
N THR A 649 -8.70 31.69 -12.82
CA THR A 649 -7.48 31.28 -12.10
C THR A 649 -7.70 31.31 -10.58
N THR A 650 -8.20 30.21 -10.05
CA THR A 650 -8.26 29.95 -8.61
C THR A 650 -6.89 29.39 -8.24
N ILE A 651 -6.10 30.19 -7.54
CA ILE A 651 -4.70 29.95 -7.23
C ILE A 651 -4.60 28.68 -6.36
N LEU A 652 -3.98 27.64 -6.91
CA LEU A 652 -3.74 26.34 -6.27
C LEU A 652 -2.48 26.43 -5.39
N LYS A 653 -2.52 25.89 -4.17
CA LYS A 653 -1.35 25.74 -3.28
C LYS A 653 -0.94 24.27 -3.20
N SER A 654 0.32 23.94 -3.51
CA SER A 654 0.88 22.61 -3.26
C SER A 654 1.62 22.61 -1.89
N LYS A 655 1.34 21.61 -1.03
CA LYS A 655 1.92 21.50 0.33
C LYS A 655 2.92 20.34 0.50
N LYS A 656 3.25 19.60 -0.57
CA LYS A 656 4.14 18.43 -0.48
C LYS A 656 5.08 18.36 -1.69
N GLU A 657 6.38 18.52 -1.42
CA GLU A 657 7.52 18.40 -2.34
C GLU A 657 7.67 16.99 -3.00
N GLY A 658 6.79 16.03 -2.69
CA GLY A 658 6.96 14.62 -3.04
C GLY A 658 6.22 14.12 -4.29
N SER A 659 5.66 14.98 -5.13
CA SER A 659 4.93 14.52 -6.34
C SER A 659 5.02 15.46 -7.53
N TRP A 660 6.15 16.12 -7.72
CA TRP A 660 6.41 16.90 -8.94
C TRP A 660 6.63 15.93 -10.10
N LYS A 661 5.55 15.60 -10.80
CA LYS A 661 5.63 14.85 -12.06
C LYS A 661 5.74 15.84 -13.22
N PRO A 662 6.51 15.51 -14.28
CA PRO A 662 6.63 16.37 -15.45
C PRO A 662 5.25 16.71 -16.02
N SER A 663 5.11 17.90 -16.57
CA SER A 663 3.89 18.34 -17.26
C SER A 663 3.53 17.37 -18.40
N GLN A 664 2.26 17.29 -18.77
CA GLN A 664 1.87 16.48 -19.94
C GLN A 664 2.58 16.96 -21.21
N THR A 665 2.83 18.25 -21.35
CA THR A 665 3.55 18.86 -22.49
C THR A 665 5.05 18.55 -22.49
N GLU A 666 5.71 18.49 -21.33
CA GLU A 666 7.09 17.99 -21.22
C GLU A 666 7.20 16.50 -21.61
N ARG A 667 6.18 15.69 -21.29
CA ARG A 667 6.13 14.28 -21.73
C ARG A 667 5.92 14.11 -23.23
N ILE A 668 5.32 15.10 -23.90
CA ILE A 668 5.28 15.12 -25.36
C ILE A 668 6.72 15.26 -25.89
N LEU A 669 7.54 16.16 -25.33
CA LEU A 669 8.96 16.29 -25.70
C LEU A 669 9.77 15.03 -25.41
N GLN A 670 9.55 14.37 -24.28
CA GLN A 670 10.18 13.08 -23.95
C GLN A 670 9.77 12.00 -24.96
N GLY A 671 8.47 11.91 -25.27
CA GLY A 671 7.95 11.00 -26.29
C GLY A 671 8.55 11.24 -27.68
N THR A 672 8.83 12.49 -28.06
CA THR A 672 9.52 12.83 -29.32
C THR A 672 11.03 12.54 -29.30
N PHE A 673 11.65 12.43 -28.12
CA PHE A 673 13.07 12.11 -27.99
C PHE A 673 13.31 10.59 -27.97
N ASP A 674 12.47 9.83 -27.25
CA ASP A 674 12.53 8.37 -27.20
C ASP A 674 12.26 7.72 -28.58
N THR A 675 11.78 8.50 -29.55
CA THR A 675 11.57 8.08 -30.94
C THR A 675 12.80 8.27 -31.83
N SER A 676 13.82 9.04 -31.44
CA SER A 676 15.02 9.29 -32.27
C SER A 676 16.24 8.44 -31.91
N ILE A 677 16.16 7.65 -30.83
CA ILE A 677 17.26 6.78 -30.33
C ILE A 677 17.12 5.33 -30.80
N ASN A 678 15.96 4.95 -31.36
CA ASN A 678 15.77 3.70 -32.11
C ASN A 678 15.61 4.03 -33.59
#